data_AF-A0A4R4TN49-F1
#
_entry.id   AF-A0A4R4TN49-F1
#
_cell.length_a   1.000
_cell.length_b   1.000
_cell.length_c   1.000
_cell.angle_alpha   90.00
_cell.angle_beta   90.00
_cell.angle_gamma   90.00
#
_symmetry.space_group_name_H-M   'P 1'
#
loop_
_entity.id
_entity.type
_entity.pdbx_description
1 polymer ?
#
loop_
_entity_poly.entity_id
_entity_poly.type
_entity_poly.pdbx_seq_one_letter_code
_entity_poly.pdbx_strand_id
1 'polypeptide(L)'
;MAAYEPEDPPFELVKRADWGAVVEYPHPPGSWNPKNGGIILHCLSQDRVSPESHSNCFARVRELQVAHMVAPGPEGVPAEPDIAHSYLVCQHGTVFEGRGVLRRPFANDTISGGNMRYYAVCALIGVQDTPSDGVLASLDALDQYLGDLAGNYAAGLEILPYDAESGSPGDGIRAALRSGGVGGRPRPTQPVPKPKPITVVSRAGWGAAEPRDPIGTVSTSSRTGFLVHYSAGSASQTPRQLQNGMMNRGLSDVGYNFLVDVEGVVYEGRGWHGLGAHASGFNTAYVGICVIGFNDDMNNGSGGLKRPIADALLSMYHKANDIMGKELTASYHGRVESTECPGAILRAWVNGGMPGTVREVADGFGGGHGSIGGGGGNGTYPNVIYRSVSSQQRAVNGLGYTPPLVVDGSFGPLTEAGVKWLQRLVGTDADGIWGPNTEAAYLAYVGGSSRGDTSIRSVAGQQRAVNGLGYTPKLDVDGVFGPLTEAGVKWLQRRVGTGDDGMWGPNTEAAYLAHIGQSNDVGAVRSVAGQQRAVNGLGYTPQLVVDGDFGSLTEAGVRWLQRLVGVADDGLWGPNTETAYLRHVGNSGSGGRGTTDVRPVSYQQRAVNTLGHRPPLDVDGEFGPLTDAGVRWLQRLVGVPDDGLWGPTTERAHQSYLDHGARLTVDGEFGPTTVRATQRAIGATPDGDWGTASKRALQRHLNDVDDAGLVVDGDFGQASVKALQTYLNRIVGAGLTVDGDWGGATTSALQRALNLAKF
;
A
#
# COMPACT_ATOMS: atom_id res chain seq x y z
N MET A 1 34.93 -18.00 -9.23
CA MET A 1 35.21 -17.44 -7.90
C MET A 1 35.14 -18.59 -6.90
N ALA A 2 35.97 -18.61 -5.86
CA ALA A 2 35.72 -19.49 -4.72
C ALA A 2 34.31 -19.17 -4.18
N ALA A 3 33.50 -20.19 -3.91
CA ALA A 3 32.22 -20.00 -3.24
C ALA A 3 32.51 -19.33 -1.89
N TYR A 4 31.73 -18.31 -1.53
CA TYR A 4 31.80 -17.78 -0.18
C TYR A 4 31.32 -18.90 0.76
N GLU A 5 32.25 -19.50 1.50
CA GLU A 5 31.95 -20.43 2.57
C GLU A 5 31.87 -19.63 3.86
N PRO A 6 30.66 -19.43 4.44
CA PRO A 6 30.52 -18.76 5.72
C PRO A 6 31.21 -19.60 6.80
N GLU A 7 31.84 -18.92 7.75
CA GLU A 7 32.41 -19.59 8.93
C GLU A 7 31.29 -20.30 9.72
N ASP A 8 31.61 -21.41 10.36
CA ASP A 8 30.66 -22.12 11.21
C ASP A 8 30.24 -21.20 12.39
N PRO A 9 28.95 -21.14 12.72
CA PRO A 9 28.46 -20.26 13.79
C PRO A 9 28.99 -20.71 15.16
N PRO A 10 29.07 -19.78 16.14
CA PRO A 10 29.50 -20.08 17.50
C PRO A 10 28.45 -20.83 18.34
N PHE A 11 27.38 -21.34 17.70
CA PHE A 11 26.28 -22.07 18.31
C PHE A 11 25.95 -23.33 17.49
N GLU A 12 25.26 -24.29 18.12
CA GLU A 12 24.81 -25.50 17.43
C GLU A 12 23.76 -25.12 16.36
N LEU A 13 24.16 -25.25 15.10
CA LEU A 13 23.31 -25.04 13.94
C LEU A 13 22.91 -26.40 13.35
N VAL A 14 21.61 -26.71 13.41
CA VAL A 14 21.04 -27.86 12.71
C VAL A 14 20.95 -27.51 11.23
N LYS A 15 21.84 -28.07 10.41
CA LYS A 15 21.91 -27.79 8.98
C LYS A 15 20.70 -28.38 8.27
N ARG A 16 20.41 -27.88 7.06
CA ARG A 16 19.28 -28.36 6.24
C ARG A 16 19.21 -29.89 6.09
N ALA A 17 20.36 -30.53 5.89
CA ALA A 17 20.45 -31.98 5.77
C ALA A 17 20.03 -32.71 7.06
N ASP A 18 20.35 -32.13 8.22
CA ASP A 18 20.17 -32.76 9.53
C ASP A 18 18.71 -32.75 9.98
N TRP A 19 17.94 -31.71 9.60
CA TRP A 19 16.50 -31.68 9.88
C TRP A 19 15.63 -32.27 8.76
N GLY A 20 16.23 -32.73 7.67
CA GLY A 20 15.54 -33.40 6.58
C GLY A 20 14.79 -32.44 5.67
N ALA A 21 15.42 -31.31 5.31
CA ALA A 21 14.86 -30.34 4.38
C ALA A 21 14.52 -30.98 3.04
N VAL A 22 13.32 -30.71 2.53
CA VAL A 22 13.00 -31.04 1.13
C VAL A 22 13.74 -30.10 0.18
N VAL A 23 13.94 -30.58 -1.06
CA VAL A 23 14.64 -29.84 -2.12
C VAL A 23 13.84 -28.59 -2.49
N GLU A 24 14.52 -27.43 -2.53
CA GLU A 24 13.89 -26.18 -2.95
C GLU A 24 13.46 -26.23 -4.43
N TYR A 25 12.30 -25.66 -4.74
CA TYR A 25 11.86 -25.52 -6.13
C TYR A 25 12.78 -24.55 -6.89
N PRO A 26 13.01 -24.78 -8.19
CA PRO A 26 13.80 -23.85 -9.02
C PRO A 26 13.20 -22.45 -9.00
N HIS A 27 13.99 -21.45 -8.65
CA HIS A 27 13.60 -20.05 -8.66
C HIS A 27 14.79 -19.17 -9.04
N PRO A 28 14.55 -18.02 -9.71
CA PRO A 28 15.62 -17.11 -10.08
C PRO A 28 16.31 -16.54 -8.82
N PRO A 29 17.64 -16.31 -8.86
CA PRO A 29 18.34 -15.70 -7.75
C PRO A 29 17.82 -14.27 -7.54
N GLY A 30 17.28 -14.01 -6.34
CA GLY A 30 16.83 -12.68 -5.95
C GLY A 30 18.00 -11.78 -5.54
N SER A 31 17.89 -10.47 -5.79
CA SER A 31 18.78 -9.47 -5.19
C SER A 31 18.63 -9.48 -3.67
N TRP A 32 19.76 -9.52 -2.95
CA TRP A 32 19.78 -9.64 -1.49
C TRP A 32 21.05 -9.03 -0.91
N ASN A 33 20.89 -8.10 0.03
CA ASN A 33 21.97 -7.43 0.75
C ASN A 33 21.53 -7.08 2.18
N PRO A 34 21.58 -8.03 3.12
CA PRO A 34 21.19 -7.85 4.52
C PRO A 34 21.95 -6.72 5.24
N LYS A 35 23.07 -6.25 4.69
CA LYS A 35 23.85 -5.13 5.25
C LYS A 35 23.08 -3.80 5.22
N ASN A 36 22.11 -3.68 4.33
CA ASN A 36 21.27 -2.48 4.17
C ASN A 36 20.07 -2.45 5.13
N GLY A 37 19.93 -3.43 6.01
CA GLY A 37 18.90 -3.50 7.04
C GLY A 37 19.45 -4.22 8.26
N GLY A 38 19.15 -5.52 8.35
CA GLY A 38 19.59 -6.36 9.47
C GLY A 38 18.73 -7.61 9.62
N ILE A 39 18.02 -7.74 10.74
CA ILE A 39 17.20 -8.92 11.07
C ILE A 39 15.76 -8.48 11.34
N ILE A 40 14.80 -9.22 10.79
CA ILE A 40 13.39 -9.14 11.20
C ILE A 40 13.06 -10.41 11.98
N LEU A 41 12.57 -10.23 13.20
CA LEU A 41 12.14 -11.30 14.09
C LEU A 41 10.68 -11.64 13.87
N HIS A 42 10.41 -12.94 13.75
CA HIS A 42 9.09 -13.54 13.58
C HIS A 42 8.79 -14.51 14.71
N CYS A 43 7.51 -14.83 14.91
CA CYS A 43 7.07 -16.01 15.64
C CYS A 43 5.97 -16.75 14.87
N LEU A 44 5.50 -17.88 15.39
CA LEU A 44 4.36 -18.58 14.80
C LEU A 44 3.09 -17.76 15.03
N SER A 45 2.17 -17.77 14.05
CA SER A 45 0.90 -17.04 14.11
C SER A 45 -0.13 -17.65 15.09
N GLN A 46 0.29 -18.62 15.91
CA GLN A 46 -0.54 -19.30 16.90
C GLN A 46 -0.48 -18.53 18.22
N ASP A 47 -1.56 -18.48 18.99
CA ASP A 47 -1.57 -17.78 20.28
C ASP A 47 -0.55 -18.36 21.26
N ARG A 48 -0.55 -19.69 21.40
CA ARG A 48 0.37 -20.44 22.25
C ARG A 48 0.79 -21.72 21.56
N VAL A 49 2.06 -22.08 21.70
CA VAL A 49 2.63 -23.31 21.18
C VAL A 49 3.00 -24.16 22.38
N SER A 50 2.36 -25.32 22.51
CA SER A 50 2.58 -26.20 23.67
C SER A 50 4.05 -26.63 23.76
N PRO A 51 4.64 -26.70 24.98
CA PRO A 51 5.97 -27.26 25.15
C PRO A 51 6.02 -28.71 24.67
N GLU A 52 6.80 -28.95 23.62
CA GLU A 52 7.01 -30.27 23.03
C GLU A 52 8.42 -30.77 23.35
N SER A 53 8.70 -32.07 23.22
CA SER A 53 10.08 -32.55 23.30
C SER A 53 10.91 -32.00 22.15
N HIS A 54 12.21 -31.76 22.36
CA HIS A 54 13.10 -31.21 21.33
C HIS A 54 13.10 -32.03 20.02
N SER A 55 12.89 -33.34 20.08
CA SER A 55 12.72 -34.21 18.91
C SER A 55 11.61 -33.76 17.95
N ASN A 56 10.56 -33.12 18.46
CA ASN A 56 9.42 -32.67 17.66
C ASN A 56 9.70 -31.37 16.93
N CYS A 57 10.72 -30.59 17.35
CA CYS A 57 11.12 -29.38 16.66
C CYS A 57 11.55 -29.66 15.21
N PHE A 58 12.19 -30.81 14.96
CA PHE A 58 12.54 -31.27 13.62
C PHE A 58 11.31 -31.48 12.73
N ALA A 59 10.23 -32.05 13.29
CA ALA A 59 8.98 -32.25 12.58
C ALA A 59 8.29 -30.90 12.30
N ARG A 60 8.28 -30.00 13.28
CA ARG A 60 7.70 -28.66 13.14
C ARG A 60 8.38 -27.84 12.04
N VAL A 61 9.71 -27.89 11.93
CA VAL A 61 10.45 -27.18 10.87
C VAL A 61 10.09 -27.75 9.49
N ARG A 62 9.94 -29.08 9.36
CA ARG A 62 9.47 -29.72 8.11
C ARG A 62 8.03 -29.35 7.77
N GLU A 63 7.13 -29.36 8.75
CA GLU A 63 5.73 -28.94 8.55
C GLU A 63 5.66 -27.49 8.06
N LEU A 64 6.48 -26.60 8.63
CA LEU A 64 6.54 -25.20 8.22
C LEU A 64 7.14 -25.03 6.81
N GLN A 65 8.16 -25.81 6.44
CA GLN A 65 8.67 -25.83 5.07
C GLN A 65 7.58 -26.29 4.08
N VAL A 66 6.87 -27.38 4.40
CA VAL A 66 5.78 -27.90 3.57
C VAL A 66 4.63 -26.90 3.45
N ALA A 67 4.26 -26.22 4.54
CA ALA A 67 3.20 -25.21 4.53
C ALA A 67 3.54 -24.05 3.58
N HIS A 68 4.79 -23.57 3.58
CA HIS A 68 5.23 -22.53 2.64
C HIS A 68 5.28 -23.03 1.19
N MET A 69 5.63 -24.30 0.97
CA MET A 69 5.81 -24.88 -0.37
C MET A 69 4.53 -25.44 -1.02
N VAL A 70 3.43 -25.62 -0.28
CA VAL A 70 2.19 -26.24 -0.78
C VAL A 70 1.02 -25.25 -0.88
N ALA A 71 1.02 -24.17 -0.11
CA ALA A 71 -0.05 -23.16 -0.15
C ALA A 71 0.29 -22.03 -1.14
N PRO A 72 -0.49 -21.81 -2.21
CA PRO A 72 -0.43 -20.54 -2.94
C PRO A 72 -0.94 -19.42 -2.01
N GLY A 73 -0.25 -18.27 -2.01
CA GLY A 73 -0.68 -17.11 -1.26
C GLY A 73 -2.03 -16.57 -1.77
N PRO A 74 -2.70 -15.68 -1.02
CA PRO A 74 -3.76 -14.84 -1.59
C PRO A 74 -3.19 -14.09 -2.81
N GLU A 75 -4.03 -13.78 -3.81
CA GLU A 75 -3.64 -13.03 -5.01
C GLU A 75 -2.72 -13.74 -6.02
N GLY A 76 -2.80 -15.06 -6.18
CA GLY A 76 -2.11 -15.73 -7.30
C GLY A 76 -0.57 -15.69 -7.21
N VAL A 77 -0.02 -15.46 -6.02
CA VAL A 77 1.41 -15.60 -5.74
C VAL A 77 1.74 -17.10 -5.69
N PRO A 78 2.74 -17.57 -6.46
CA PRO A 78 3.13 -18.98 -6.44
C PRO A 78 3.53 -19.41 -5.03
N ALA A 79 3.33 -20.69 -4.71
CA ALA A 79 3.88 -21.29 -3.49
C ALA A 79 5.38 -20.96 -3.36
N GLU A 80 5.84 -20.73 -2.14
CA GLU A 80 7.23 -20.36 -1.92
C GLU A 80 8.14 -21.50 -2.39
N PRO A 81 9.31 -21.19 -2.97
CA PRO A 81 10.21 -22.22 -3.47
C PRO A 81 10.82 -23.06 -2.34
N ASP A 82 10.70 -22.62 -1.09
CA ASP A 82 11.26 -23.26 0.10
C ASP A 82 10.60 -22.67 1.37
N ILE A 83 11.09 -23.06 2.55
CA ILE A 83 10.79 -22.37 3.80
C ILE A 83 11.11 -20.86 3.69
N ALA A 84 10.19 -19.97 4.04
CA ALA A 84 10.35 -18.53 3.79
C ALA A 84 11.44 -17.85 4.65
N HIS A 85 11.83 -18.47 5.76
CA HIS A 85 12.72 -17.87 6.76
C HIS A 85 14.19 -18.23 6.53
N SER A 86 15.09 -17.31 6.86
CA SER A 86 16.54 -17.54 6.80
C SER A 86 16.99 -18.51 7.89
N TYR A 87 16.50 -18.33 9.12
CA TYR A 87 16.79 -19.18 10.29
C TYR A 87 15.56 -19.34 11.18
N LEU A 88 15.53 -20.42 11.96
CA LEU A 88 14.49 -20.68 12.95
C LEU A 88 15.08 -21.03 14.31
N VAL A 89 14.46 -20.57 15.39
CA VAL A 89 14.86 -20.87 16.77
C VAL A 89 13.75 -21.64 17.46
N CYS A 90 14.01 -22.88 17.85
CA CYS A 90 13.00 -23.66 18.56
C CYS A 90 12.85 -23.21 20.01
N GLN A 91 11.78 -23.64 20.70
CA GLN A 91 11.50 -23.27 22.11
C GLN A 91 12.64 -23.61 23.10
N HIS A 92 13.50 -24.55 22.71
CA HIS A 92 14.65 -25.00 23.49
C HIS A 92 15.93 -24.18 23.25
N GLY A 93 15.92 -23.25 22.29
CA GLY A 93 17.11 -22.48 21.91
C GLY A 93 18.02 -23.17 20.89
N THR A 94 17.53 -24.18 20.16
CA THR A 94 18.31 -24.75 19.04
C THR A 94 17.99 -23.98 17.76
N VAL A 95 19.04 -23.65 17.00
CA VAL A 95 18.94 -22.91 15.74
C VAL A 95 18.91 -23.89 14.57
N PHE A 96 17.91 -23.74 13.70
CA PHE A 96 17.74 -24.49 12.47
C PHE A 96 18.06 -23.60 11.27
N GLU A 97 18.87 -24.11 10.36
CA GLU A 97 19.13 -23.47 9.07
C GLU A 97 17.88 -23.55 8.19
N GLY A 98 17.25 -22.41 7.94
CA GLY A 98 16.20 -22.29 6.93
C GLY A 98 16.85 -22.13 5.56
N ARG A 99 16.66 -20.96 4.93
CA ARG A 99 17.32 -20.63 3.65
C ARG A 99 18.82 -20.35 3.78
N GLY A 100 19.28 -19.96 4.98
CA GLY A 100 20.69 -19.73 5.30
C GLY A 100 21.24 -18.39 4.77
N VAL A 101 22.56 -18.25 4.80
CA VAL A 101 23.29 -16.99 4.52
C VAL A 101 23.62 -16.73 3.06
N LEU A 102 23.18 -17.61 2.16
CA LEU A 102 23.43 -17.47 0.71
C LEU A 102 22.15 -17.21 -0.08
N ARG A 103 20.99 -17.14 0.59
CA ARG A 103 19.68 -17.08 -0.05
C ARG A 103 18.81 -15.99 0.56
N ARG A 104 18.11 -15.28 -0.32
CA ARG A 104 17.09 -14.28 0.05
C ARG A 104 15.93 -14.93 0.81
N PRO A 105 15.43 -14.37 1.93
CA PRO A 105 14.18 -14.81 2.55
C PRO A 105 12.95 -14.40 1.74
N PHE A 106 11.79 -14.91 2.14
CA PHE A 106 10.47 -14.57 1.60
C PHE A 106 9.48 -14.09 2.68
N ALA A 107 9.83 -14.10 3.96
CA ALA A 107 8.89 -13.80 5.04
C ALA A 107 8.70 -12.30 5.37
N ASN A 108 9.45 -11.37 4.77
CA ASN A 108 9.55 -9.97 5.21
C ASN A 108 8.71 -8.97 4.40
N ASP A 109 7.54 -9.35 3.88
CA ASP A 109 6.78 -8.54 2.92
C ASP A 109 6.05 -7.32 3.52
N THR A 110 5.93 -7.27 4.84
CA THR A 110 5.31 -6.15 5.58
C THR A 110 6.13 -4.86 5.55
N ILE A 111 7.43 -4.98 5.22
CA ILE A 111 8.31 -3.85 4.99
C ILE A 111 8.66 -3.85 3.50
N SER A 112 8.36 -2.76 2.80
CA SER A 112 8.71 -2.62 1.38
C SER A 112 10.19 -2.95 1.16
N GLY A 113 10.51 -4.00 0.40
CA GLY A 113 11.88 -4.46 0.22
C GLY A 113 12.56 -5.10 1.43
N GLY A 114 11.79 -5.59 2.41
CA GLY A 114 12.28 -6.29 3.60
C GLY A 114 13.01 -7.58 3.24
N ASN A 115 12.46 -8.36 2.29
CA ASN A 115 13.09 -9.57 1.78
C ASN A 115 14.43 -9.31 1.08
N MET A 116 14.69 -8.08 0.60
CA MET A 116 15.95 -7.72 -0.05
C MET A 116 17.02 -7.19 0.91
N ARG A 117 16.63 -6.75 2.11
CA ARG A 117 17.46 -5.95 3.03
C ARG A 117 17.64 -6.56 4.42
N TYR A 118 16.87 -7.59 4.76
CA TYR A 118 16.91 -8.21 6.08
C TYR A 118 16.96 -9.73 5.97
N TYR A 119 17.58 -10.36 6.96
CA TYR A 119 17.32 -11.76 7.30
C TYR A 119 15.92 -11.90 7.92
N ALA A 120 15.29 -13.05 7.73
CA ALA A 120 14.06 -13.41 8.43
C ALA A 120 14.35 -14.52 9.44
N VAL A 121 14.16 -14.23 10.74
CA VAL A 121 14.44 -15.19 11.83
C VAL A 121 13.14 -15.48 12.57
N CYS A 122 12.71 -16.75 12.60
CA CYS A 122 11.46 -17.15 13.26
C CYS A 122 11.71 -17.93 14.55
N ALA A 123 11.20 -17.42 15.67
CA ALA A 123 11.09 -18.20 16.90
C ALA A 123 9.85 -19.10 16.85
N LEU A 124 10.00 -20.41 17.09
CA LEU A 124 8.92 -21.40 17.07
C LEU A 124 8.08 -21.37 18.36
N ILE A 125 7.67 -20.18 18.76
CA ILE A 125 6.78 -19.88 19.88
C ILE A 125 5.54 -19.13 19.36
N GLY A 126 4.47 -19.14 20.14
CA GLY A 126 3.26 -18.38 19.82
C GLY A 126 3.34 -16.91 20.21
N VAL A 127 2.38 -16.11 19.75
CA VAL A 127 2.35 -14.66 19.97
C VAL A 127 2.22 -14.27 21.46
N GLN A 128 1.62 -15.12 22.29
CA GLN A 128 1.45 -14.91 23.74
C GLN A 128 2.44 -15.72 24.60
N ASP A 129 3.35 -16.48 23.97
CA ASP A 129 4.32 -17.27 24.71
C ASP A 129 5.48 -16.39 25.22
N THR A 130 5.92 -16.68 26.45
CA THR A 130 7.13 -16.08 26.98
C THR A 130 8.34 -16.85 26.45
N PRO A 131 9.28 -16.21 25.72
CA PRO A 131 10.48 -16.88 25.24
C PRO A 131 11.34 -17.34 26.41
N SER A 132 11.91 -18.53 26.29
CA SER A 132 12.90 -19.04 27.25
C SER A 132 14.22 -18.29 27.11
N ASP A 133 15.07 -18.32 28.14
CA ASP A 133 16.43 -17.75 28.07
C ASP A 133 17.24 -18.35 26.92
N GLY A 134 17.02 -19.64 26.61
CA GLY A 134 17.64 -20.32 25.47
C GLY A 134 17.20 -19.73 24.12
N VAL A 135 15.92 -19.38 23.97
CA VAL A 135 15.42 -18.69 22.76
C VAL A 135 16.06 -17.31 22.63
N LEU A 136 16.07 -16.51 23.70
CA LEU A 136 16.64 -15.16 23.67
C LEU A 136 18.15 -15.18 23.39
N ALA A 137 18.90 -16.07 24.04
CA ALA A 137 20.33 -16.25 23.80
C ALA A 137 20.62 -16.65 22.35
N SER A 138 19.79 -17.49 21.75
CA SER A 138 19.95 -17.92 20.35
C SER A 138 19.64 -16.82 19.35
N LEU A 139 18.64 -15.98 19.64
CA LEU A 139 18.32 -14.82 18.81
C LEU A 139 19.45 -13.78 18.86
N ASP A 140 20.05 -13.54 20.04
CA ASP A 140 21.20 -12.65 20.17
C ASP A 140 22.47 -13.22 19.52
N ALA A 141 22.71 -14.53 19.67
CA ALA A 141 23.82 -15.21 19.00
C ALA A 141 23.69 -15.19 17.47
N LEU A 142 22.46 -15.30 16.94
CA LEU A 142 22.18 -15.10 15.52
C LEU A 142 22.45 -13.66 15.06
N ASP A 143 22.08 -12.66 15.86
CA ASP A 143 22.39 -11.25 15.56
C ASP A 143 23.91 -11.02 15.44
N GLN A 144 24.69 -11.54 16.39
CA GLN A 144 26.16 -11.50 16.38
C GLN A 144 26.73 -12.22 15.15
N TYR A 145 26.39 -13.50 14.97
CA TYR A 145 26.89 -14.31 13.86
C TYR A 145 26.61 -13.68 12.50
N LEU A 146 25.36 -13.29 12.25
CA LEU A 146 24.98 -12.68 10.96
C LEU A 146 25.64 -11.32 10.77
N GLY A 147 25.89 -10.59 11.85
CA GLY A 147 26.63 -9.34 11.83
C GLY A 147 28.11 -9.45 11.47
N ASP A 148 28.74 -10.55 11.88
CA ASP A 148 30.17 -10.79 11.72
C ASP A 148 30.52 -11.40 10.35
N LEU A 149 29.52 -11.81 9.56
CA LEU A 149 29.73 -12.27 8.19
C LEU A 149 30.38 -11.21 7.31
N ALA A 150 31.07 -11.66 6.26
CA ALA A 150 31.81 -10.77 5.38
C ALA A 150 30.94 -10.16 4.28
N GLY A 151 31.25 -8.92 3.89
CA GLY A 151 30.72 -8.31 2.67
C GLY A 151 29.21 -8.04 2.72
N ASN A 152 28.50 -8.44 1.67
CA ASN A 152 27.05 -8.22 1.53
C ASN A 152 26.22 -9.25 2.30
N TYR A 153 26.84 -10.27 2.90
CA TYR A 153 26.16 -11.28 3.71
C TYR A 153 26.03 -10.85 5.18
N ALA A 154 26.77 -9.82 5.60
CA ALA A 154 26.67 -9.22 6.92
C ALA A 154 25.28 -8.62 7.16
N ALA A 155 24.63 -8.92 8.28
CA ALA A 155 23.44 -8.21 8.73
C ALA A 155 23.81 -6.80 9.19
N GLY A 156 23.08 -5.78 8.71
CA GLY A 156 23.14 -4.44 9.29
C GLY A 156 22.65 -4.43 10.74
N LEU A 157 22.83 -3.32 11.45
CA LEU A 157 22.60 -3.23 12.90
C LEU A 157 21.12 -3.19 13.32
N GLU A 158 20.19 -3.16 12.37
CA GLU A 158 18.77 -3.07 12.69
C GLU A 158 18.20 -4.44 13.07
N ILE A 159 17.50 -4.49 14.20
CA ILE A 159 16.67 -5.61 14.58
C ILE A 159 15.23 -5.11 14.76
N LEU A 160 14.31 -5.65 13.97
CA LEU A 160 12.92 -5.19 13.94
C LEU A 160 11.98 -6.34 14.31
N PRO A 161 10.90 -6.06 15.06
CA PRO A 161 9.80 -7.00 15.13
C PRO A 161 9.10 -7.07 13.76
N TYR A 162 8.64 -8.25 13.36
CA TYR A 162 7.62 -8.37 12.33
C TYR A 162 6.33 -7.63 12.77
N ASP A 163 5.48 -7.29 11.81
CA ASP A 163 4.47 -6.23 11.92
C ASP A 163 3.61 -6.26 13.20
N ALA A 164 3.12 -5.11 13.65
CA ALA A 164 2.33 -5.01 14.89
C ALA A 164 0.90 -5.61 14.80
N GLU A 165 0.38 -5.78 13.59
CA GLU A 165 -1.00 -6.19 13.28
C GLU A 165 -1.16 -7.72 13.25
N SER A 166 -0.10 -8.47 12.92
CA SER A 166 -0.05 -9.94 12.89
C SER A 166 0.27 -10.57 14.25
N GLY A 167 0.61 -9.76 15.25
CA GLY A 167 1.01 -10.21 16.59
C GLY A 167 2.42 -10.82 16.67
N SER A 168 3.00 -11.27 15.57
CA SER A 168 4.40 -11.73 15.49
C SER A 168 5.37 -10.56 15.66
N PRO A 169 6.50 -10.65 16.39
CA PRO A 169 7.11 -11.86 16.95
C PRO A 169 6.60 -12.25 18.35
N GLY A 170 5.45 -11.73 18.76
CA GLY A 170 4.89 -11.97 20.09
C GLY A 170 5.37 -10.98 21.14
N ASP A 171 4.56 -10.84 22.20
CA ASP A 171 4.77 -9.83 23.24
C ASP A 171 6.07 -10.04 24.01
N GLY A 172 6.45 -11.31 24.23
CA GLY A 172 7.68 -11.68 24.93
C GLY A 172 8.95 -11.27 24.17
N ILE A 173 9.00 -11.48 22.85
CA ILE A 173 10.14 -11.04 22.02
C ILE A 173 10.16 -9.50 21.92
N ARG A 174 9.01 -8.85 21.75
CA ARG A 174 8.93 -7.38 21.76
C ARG A 174 9.41 -6.79 23.09
N ALA A 175 9.11 -7.44 24.21
CA ALA A 175 9.61 -7.04 25.52
C ALA A 175 11.13 -7.17 25.62
N ALA A 176 11.69 -8.30 25.14
CA ALA A 176 13.14 -8.51 25.10
C ALA A 176 13.87 -7.48 24.23
N LEU A 177 13.31 -7.11 23.07
CA LEU A 177 13.85 -6.03 22.24
C LEU A 177 13.87 -4.68 22.97
N ARG A 178 12.80 -4.33 23.69
CA ARG A 178 12.73 -3.09 24.49
C ARG A 178 13.70 -3.07 25.65
N SER A 179 13.95 -4.22 26.28
CA SER A 179 14.86 -4.33 27.43
C SER A 179 16.32 -4.56 27.02
N GLY A 180 16.63 -4.66 25.72
CA GLY A 180 17.97 -4.97 25.21
C GLY A 180 18.42 -6.41 25.48
N GLY A 181 17.49 -7.32 25.73
CA GLY A 181 17.78 -8.75 25.94
C GLY A 181 18.04 -9.53 24.63
N VAL A 182 17.76 -8.92 23.48
CA VAL A 182 18.07 -9.42 22.13
C VAL A 182 18.44 -8.22 21.27
N GLY A 183 19.51 -8.32 20.47
CA GLY A 183 19.94 -7.26 19.54
C GLY A 183 20.96 -6.31 20.15
N GLY A 184 21.84 -6.85 21.01
CA GLY A 184 22.81 -6.09 21.78
C GLY A 184 24.19 -5.97 21.15
N ARG A 185 24.36 -6.28 19.85
CA ARG A 185 25.66 -6.21 19.16
C ARG A 185 26.42 -4.93 19.54
N PRO A 186 27.57 -5.03 20.23
CA PRO A 186 28.38 -3.87 20.55
C PRO A 186 28.71 -3.17 19.24
N ARG A 187 28.32 -1.89 19.11
CA ARG A 187 28.66 -1.10 17.92
C ARG A 187 30.18 -1.21 17.74
N PRO A 188 30.67 -1.70 16.59
CA PRO A 188 32.09 -1.98 16.43
C PRO A 188 32.90 -0.74 16.82
N THR A 189 33.84 -0.92 17.76
CA THR A 189 34.72 0.13 18.29
C THR A 189 35.76 0.58 17.27
N GLN A 190 35.79 -0.05 16.10
CA GLN A 190 36.43 0.50 14.91
C GLN A 190 35.36 1.04 13.97
N PRO A 191 35.45 2.31 13.53
CA PRO A 191 34.57 2.82 12.50
C PRO A 191 34.75 1.93 11.26
N VAL A 192 33.70 1.21 10.89
CA VAL A 192 33.58 0.64 9.54
C VAL A 192 33.90 1.79 8.59
N PRO A 193 34.90 1.67 7.70
CA PRO A 193 35.20 2.73 6.76
C PRO A 193 33.90 3.08 6.04
N LYS A 194 33.42 4.32 6.21
CA LYS A 194 32.29 4.81 5.40
C LYS A 194 32.60 4.44 3.95
N PRO A 195 31.66 3.83 3.20
CA PRO A 195 31.87 3.59 1.78
C PRO A 195 32.40 4.88 1.17
N LYS A 196 33.53 4.79 0.45
CA LYS A 196 34.18 5.97 -0.11
C LYS A 196 33.12 6.79 -0.85
N PRO A 197 32.92 8.08 -0.49
CA PRO A 197 31.94 8.92 -1.17
C PRO A 197 32.15 8.90 -2.69
N ILE A 198 31.06 9.00 -3.43
CA ILE A 198 31.12 9.31 -4.85
C ILE A 198 31.60 10.74 -4.98
N THR A 199 32.84 10.93 -5.40
CA THR A 199 33.35 12.26 -5.75
C THR A 199 32.91 12.58 -7.17
N VAL A 200 32.17 13.67 -7.36
CA VAL A 200 31.86 14.18 -8.69
C VAL A 200 33.08 14.96 -9.18
N VAL A 201 33.68 14.49 -10.26
CA VAL A 201 34.76 15.21 -10.94
C VAL A 201 34.14 16.43 -11.63
N SER A 202 34.55 17.61 -11.16
CA SER A 202 34.04 18.88 -11.67
C SER A 202 34.35 19.09 -13.14
N ARG A 203 33.62 20.01 -13.79
CA ARG A 203 33.95 20.47 -15.14
C ARG A 203 35.42 20.85 -15.29
N ALA A 204 35.98 21.59 -14.34
CA ALA A 204 37.40 21.92 -14.34
C ALA A 204 38.29 20.67 -14.15
N GLY A 205 37.88 19.74 -13.29
CA GLY A 205 38.62 18.53 -12.94
C GLY A 205 38.80 17.54 -14.08
N TRP A 206 37.83 17.42 -14.99
CA TRP A 206 37.99 16.61 -16.22
C TRP A 206 38.38 17.43 -17.45
N GLY A 207 38.58 18.74 -17.27
CA GLY A 207 39.01 19.65 -18.33
C GLY A 207 37.91 19.89 -19.37
N ALA A 208 36.70 20.22 -18.94
CA ALA A 208 35.60 20.64 -19.82
C ALA A 208 35.97 21.89 -20.64
N ALA A 209 35.56 21.92 -21.90
CA ALA A 209 35.49 23.17 -22.65
C ALA A 209 34.36 24.06 -22.11
N GLU A 210 34.49 25.37 -22.30
CA GLU A 210 33.37 26.30 -22.09
C GLU A 210 32.24 25.99 -23.08
N PRO A 211 30.96 26.09 -22.66
CA PRO A 211 29.83 26.03 -23.58
C PRO A 211 29.94 27.09 -24.68
N ARG A 212 29.53 26.76 -25.91
CA ARG A 212 29.44 27.74 -27.02
C ARG A 212 28.38 28.81 -26.78
N ASP A 213 27.29 28.41 -26.13
CA ASP A 213 26.18 29.28 -25.76
C ASP A 213 25.85 29.08 -24.27
N PRO A 214 25.29 30.09 -23.59
CA PRO A 214 24.84 29.96 -22.22
C PRO A 214 23.86 28.80 -22.05
N ILE A 215 24.14 27.91 -21.10
CA ILE A 215 23.23 26.82 -20.75
C ILE A 215 22.13 27.38 -19.86
N GLY A 216 20.87 27.20 -20.29
CA GLY A 216 19.72 27.66 -19.52
C GLY A 216 19.64 26.99 -18.15
N THR A 217 19.07 27.69 -17.17
CA THR A 217 18.86 27.17 -15.80
C THR A 217 17.44 26.61 -15.66
N VAL A 218 17.32 25.46 -15.00
CA VAL A 218 16.08 24.74 -14.72
C VAL A 218 15.85 24.72 -13.21
N SER A 219 14.66 25.13 -12.78
CA SER A 219 14.27 25.07 -11.37
C SER A 219 14.17 23.62 -10.89
N THR A 220 14.45 23.39 -9.61
CA THR A 220 14.26 22.08 -8.96
C THR A 220 12.82 21.58 -9.10
N SER A 221 11.84 22.48 -9.02
CA SER A 221 10.41 22.16 -9.20
C SER A 221 10.08 21.61 -10.59
N SER A 222 10.79 22.04 -11.64
CA SER A 222 10.56 21.58 -13.01
C SER A 222 11.10 20.17 -13.26
N ARG A 223 12.04 19.69 -12.44
CA ARG A 223 12.56 18.32 -12.52
C ARG A 223 11.52 17.34 -11.98
N THR A 224 11.03 16.42 -12.78
CA THR A 224 10.07 15.38 -12.41
C THR A 224 10.61 13.98 -12.62
N GLY A 225 11.77 13.85 -13.26
CA GLY A 225 12.38 12.55 -13.48
C GLY A 225 13.90 12.54 -13.58
N PHE A 226 14.43 11.32 -13.58
CA PHE A 226 15.84 11.00 -13.69
C PHE A 226 16.00 10.02 -14.87
N LEU A 227 16.68 10.45 -15.93
CA LEU A 227 16.73 9.73 -17.20
C LEU A 227 18.11 9.11 -17.42
N VAL A 228 18.17 7.78 -17.49
CA VAL A 228 19.40 7.04 -17.73
C VAL A 228 19.66 6.87 -19.24
N HIS A 229 20.88 7.19 -19.66
CA HIS A 229 21.40 7.06 -21.02
C HIS A 229 22.68 6.22 -21.06
N TYR A 230 23.08 5.78 -22.26
CA TYR A 230 24.47 5.44 -22.57
C TYR A 230 25.05 6.39 -23.62
N SER A 231 26.36 6.38 -23.84
CA SER A 231 26.99 7.17 -24.91
C SER A 231 26.97 6.45 -26.27
N ALA A 232 26.83 5.11 -26.28
CA ALA A 232 27.09 4.27 -27.47
C ALA A 232 28.45 4.59 -28.11
N GLY A 233 29.44 4.83 -27.26
CA GLY A 233 30.83 5.09 -27.63
C GLY A 233 31.76 4.14 -26.89
N SER A 234 33.06 4.21 -27.19
CA SER A 234 34.08 3.42 -26.48
C SER A 234 33.99 3.65 -24.97
N ALA A 235 34.05 2.60 -24.16
CA ALA A 235 34.13 2.72 -22.69
C ALA A 235 35.35 3.51 -22.21
N SER A 236 36.42 3.58 -23.02
CA SER A 236 37.61 4.40 -22.75
C SER A 236 37.49 5.86 -23.20
N GLN A 237 36.35 6.26 -23.78
CA GLN A 237 36.12 7.63 -24.22
C GLN A 237 36.11 8.56 -23.00
N THR A 238 36.88 9.64 -23.04
CA THR A 238 36.87 10.61 -21.93
C THR A 238 35.63 11.51 -22.01
N PRO A 239 35.17 12.09 -20.90
CA PRO A 239 34.14 13.13 -20.90
C PRO A 239 34.40 14.26 -21.89
N ARG A 240 35.67 14.69 -22.03
CA ARG A 240 36.10 15.71 -23.00
C ARG A 240 35.96 15.27 -24.46
N GLN A 241 36.27 14.02 -24.77
CA GLN A 241 36.03 13.48 -26.11
C GLN A 241 34.53 13.40 -26.43
N LEU A 242 33.70 13.02 -25.46
CA LEU A 242 32.24 13.00 -25.62
C LEU A 242 31.68 14.41 -25.82
N GLN A 243 32.12 15.38 -25.00
CA GLN A 243 31.77 16.80 -25.12
C GLN A 243 32.13 17.35 -26.51
N ASN A 244 33.38 17.17 -26.95
CA ASN A 244 33.83 17.63 -28.27
C ASN A 244 32.99 17.00 -29.40
N GLY A 245 32.66 15.71 -29.30
CA GLY A 245 31.80 15.02 -30.27
C GLY A 245 30.40 15.63 -30.37
N MET A 246 29.79 15.99 -29.24
CA MET A 246 28.49 16.67 -29.21
C MET A 246 28.56 18.10 -29.75
N MET A 247 29.60 18.85 -29.40
CA MET A 247 29.82 20.20 -29.92
C MET A 247 30.05 20.20 -31.43
N ASN A 248 30.79 19.22 -31.97
CA ASN A 248 30.96 19.08 -33.42
C ASN A 248 29.64 18.76 -34.14
N ARG A 249 28.65 18.19 -33.44
CA ARG A 249 27.28 17.96 -33.95
C ARG A 249 26.35 19.17 -33.76
N GLY A 250 26.87 20.30 -33.30
CA GLY A 250 26.14 21.56 -33.17
C GLY A 250 25.54 21.83 -31.79
N LEU A 251 25.77 20.97 -30.78
CA LEU A 251 25.33 21.28 -29.41
C LEU A 251 26.25 22.35 -28.79
N SER A 252 25.69 23.17 -27.91
CA SER A 252 26.46 24.19 -27.17
C SER A 252 27.44 23.57 -26.18
N ASP A 253 27.14 22.37 -25.65
CA ASP A 253 27.95 21.64 -24.67
C ASP A 253 27.54 20.15 -24.67
N VAL A 254 28.19 19.30 -23.86
CA VAL A 254 27.71 17.95 -23.53
C VAL A 254 26.23 18.02 -23.11
N GLY A 255 25.38 17.16 -23.67
CA GLY A 255 23.93 17.25 -23.52
C GLY A 255 23.38 16.73 -22.18
N TYR A 256 24.19 15.98 -21.43
CA TYR A 256 23.78 15.36 -20.17
C TYR A 256 24.08 16.25 -18.96
N ASN A 257 23.30 16.09 -17.90
CA ASN A 257 23.56 16.73 -16.62
C ASN A 257 24.78 16.13 -15.93
N PHE A 258 24.92 14.81 -16.00
CA PHE A 258 26.04 14.06 -15.44
C PHE A 258 26.48 12.92 -16.36
N LEU A 259 27.72 12.48 -16.19
CA LEU A 259 28.29 11.33 -16.88
C LEU A 259 28.84 10.33 -15.86
N VAL A 260 28.88 9.04 -16.21
CA VAL A 260 29.46 7.98 -15.39
C VAL A 260 30.33 7.10 -16.28
N ASP A 261 31.57 6.80 -15.91
CA ASP A 261 32.39 5.81 -16.63
C ASP A 261 32.09 4.37 -16.16
N VAL A 262 32.72 3.37 -16.79
CA VAL A 262 32.47 1.96 -16.47
C VAL A 262 33.05 1.55 -15.11
N GLU A 263 33.94 2.36 -14.55
CA GLU A 263 34.51 2.27 -13.21
C GLU A 263 33.64 2.95 -12.13
N GLY A 264 32.55 3.62 -12.52
CA GLY A 264 31.62 4.29 -11.60
C GLY A 264 32.08 5.67 -11.13
N VAL A 265 33.04 6.30 -11.80
CA VAL A 265 33.42 7.70 -11.56
C VAL A 265 32.38 8.60 -12.18
N VAL A 266 31.90 9.57 -11.41
CA VAL A 266 30.88 10.53 -11.86
C VAL A 266 31.55 11.82 -12.28
N TYR A 267 31.14 12.37 -13.42
CA TYR A 267 31.62 13.64 -13.95
C TYR A 267 30.46 14.63 -14.08
N GLU A 268 30.73 15.88 -13.71
CA GLU A 268 29.81 16.99 -13.88
C GLU A 268 29.67 17.34 -15.36
N GLY A 269 28.45 17.24 -15.89
CA GLY A 269 28.10 17.76 -17.22
C GLY A 269 27.51 19.15 -17.11
N ARG A 270 26.21 19.29 -17.39
CA ARG A 270 25.45 20.52 -17.17
C ARG A 270 25.01 20.75 -15.71
N GLY A 271 25.31 19.82 -14.81
CA GLY A 271 25.01 19.92 -13.38
C GLY A 271 23.52 19.80 -13.05
N TRP A 272 23.17 19.98 -11.77
CA TRP A 272 21.81 19.77 -11.25
C TRP A 272 20.75 20.69 -11.89
N HIS A 273 21.13 21.95 -12.11
CA HIS A 273 20.22 22.99 -12.58
C HIS A 273 20.39 23.34 -14.07
N GLY A 274 21.30 22.73 -14.82
CA GLY A 274 21.46 23.05 -16.24
C GLY A 274 20.40 22.37 -17.13
N LEU A 275 19.85 23.10 -18.10
CA LEU A 275 18.94 22.57 -19.11
C LEU A 275 19.62 21.46 -19.91
N GLY A 276 19.01 20.28 -19.96
CA GLY A 276 19.53 19.15 -20.72
C GLY A 276 19.49 19.36 -22.25
N ALA A 277 20.18 18.50 -22.99
CA ALA A 277 20.02 18.30 -24.43
C ALA A 277 20.20 16.80 -24.73
N HIS A 278 19.45 15.97 -24.02
CA HIS A 278 19.58 14.51 -23.97
C HIS A 278 18.32 13.76 -24.42
N ALA A 279 17.14 14.37 -24.31
CA ALA A 279 15.86 13.84 -24.82
C ALA A 279 14.88 14.98 -25.12
N SER A 280 14.42 15.06 -26.37
CA SER A 280 13.46 16.05 -26.85
C SER A 280 12.17 16.00 -26.03
N GLY A 281 11.68 17.17 -25.59
CA GLY A 281 10.50 17.25 -24.69
C GLY A 281 10.77 16.90 -23.22
N PHE A 282 11.92 16.28 -22.89
CA PHE A 282 12.26 15.86 -21.52
C PHE A 282 13.47 16.61 -20.93
N ASN A 283 14.19 17.41 -21.74
CA ASN A 283 15.38 18.16 -21.33
C ASN A 283 15.22 19.06 -20.09
N THR A 284 14.04 19.65 -19.91
CA THR A 284 13.69 20.43 -18.72
C THR A 284 13.25 19.51 -17.58
N ALA A 285 12.33 18.59 -17.87
CA ALA A 285 11.71 17.76 -16.86
C ALA A 285 12.64 16.71 -16.24
N TYR A 286 13.70 16.27 -16.93
CA TYR A 286 14.52 15.16 -16.48
C TYR A 286 15.98 15.55 -16.29
N VAL A 287 16.55 15.17 -15.15
CA VAL A 287 18.01 15.15 -14.96
C VAL A 287 18.55 13.96 -15.76
N GLY A 288 19.33 14.24 -16.80
CA GLY A 288 19.91 13.20 -17.66
C GLY A 288 21.28 12.76 -17.19
N ILE A 289 21.46 11.47 -16.92
CA ILE A 289 22.76 10.87 -16.61
C ILE A 289 23.16 9.86 -17.67
N CYS A 290 24.39 9.94 -18.16
CA CYS A 290 24.87 9.07 -19.25
C CYS A 290 26.04 8.20 -18.81
N VAL A 291 25.91 6.89 -18.99
CA VAL A 291 27.02 5.95 -18.81
C VAL A 291 27.86 5.90 -20.09
N ILE A 292 29.15 6.20 -19.98
CA ILE A 292 30.09 6.17 -21.10
C ILE A 292 30.40 4.71 -21.45
N GLY A 293 30.04 4.29 -22.65
CA GLY A 293 30.23 2.91 -23.12
C GLY A 293 29.08 2.39 -23.98
N PHE A 294 29.20 1.13 -24.37
CA PHE A 294 28.12 0.31 -24.95
C PHE A 294 27.48 -0.60 -23.89
N ASN A 295 26.38 -1.25 -24.28
CA ASN A 295 25.64 -2.19 -23.44
C ASN A 295 26.54 -3.27 -22.80
N ASP A 296 27.46 -3.85 -23.58
CA ASP A 296 28.29 -4.97 -23.12
C ASP A 296 29.41 -4.50 -22.19
N ASP A 297 29.89 -3.27 -22.35
CA ASP A 297 30.85 -2.65 -21.43
C ASP A 297 30.27 -2.47 -20.02
N MET A 298 28.94 -2.43 -19.91
CA MET A 298 28.21 -2.26 -18.64
C MET A 298 27.85 -3.59 -17.99
N ASN A 299 28.03 -4.70 -18.71
CA ASN A 299 27.71 -6.04 -18.25
C ASN A 299 28.75 -6.53 -17.22
N ASN A 300 28.29 -7.12 -16.14
CA ASN A 300 29.11 -7.73 -15.09
C ASN A 300 29.60 -9.15 -15.43
N GLY A 301 29.25 -9.68 -16.62
CA GLY A 301 29.57 -11.03 -17.08
C GLY A 301 28.48 -12.06 -16.78
N SER A 302 27.45 -11.71 -16.01
CA SER A 302 26.27 -12.55 -15.72
C SER A 302 24.94 -11.95 -16.21
N GLY A 303 25.01 -10.94 -17.09
CA GLY A 303 23.83 -10.27 -17.64
C GLY A 303 23.26 -9.16 -16.76
N GLY A 304 23.95 -8.78 -15.67
CA GLY A 304 23.59 -7.67 -14.79
C GLY A 304 24.51 -6.45 -14.99
N LEU A 305 24.12 -5.32 -14.39
CA LEU A 305 24.92 -4.09 -14.41
C LEU A 305 26.15 -4.21 -13.50
N LYS A 306 27.32 -3.73 -13.94
CA LYS A 306 28.52 -3.64 -13.09
C LYS A 306 28.24 -2.82 -11.83
N ARG A 307 28.68 -3.34 -10.68
CA ARG A 307 28.39 -2.75 -9.36
C ARG A 307 28.83 -1.28 -9.21
N PRO A 308 30.02 -0.86 -9.69
CA PRO A 308 30.41 0.54 -9.57
C PRO A 308 29.46 1.50 -10.31
N ILE A 309 28.97 1.11 -11.49
CA ILE A 309 28.00 1.89 -12.27
C ILE A 309 26.65 1.95 -11.54
N ALA A 310 26.16 0.81 -11.03
CA ALA A 310 24.91 0.74 -10.28
C ALA A 310 24.93 1.63 -9.03
N ASP A 311 26.01 1.58 -8.26
CA ASP A 311 26.18 2.39 -7.05
C ASP A 311 26.27 3.88 -7.38
N ALA A 312 26.98 4.25 -8.45
CA ALA A 312 27.09 5.64 -8.91
C ALA A 312 25.72 6.20 -9.36
N LEU A 313 25.00 5.48 -10.22
CA LEU A 313 23.69 5.89 -10.72
C LEU A 313 22.66 6.01 -9.59
N LEU A 314 22.60 5.03 -8.69
CA LEU A 314 21.68 5.05 -7.56
C LEU A 314 22.02 6.20 -6.59
N SER A 315 23.30 6.41 -6.28
CA SER A 315 23.73 7.52 -5.41
C SER A 315 23.38 8.88 -6.02
N MET A 316 23.56 9.04 -7.34
CA MET A 316 23.18 10.25 -8.06
C MET A 316 21.66 10.46 -8.13
N TYR A 317 20.87 9.39 -8.25
CA TYR A 317 19.41 9.45 -8.17
C TYR A 317 18.93 9.95 -6.80
N HIS A 318 19.46 9.39 -5.70
CA HIS A 318 19.12 9.85 -4.35
C HIS A 318 19.56 11.30 -4.12
N LYS A 319 20.78 11.67 -4.52
CA LYS A 319 21.24 13.06 -4.45
C LYS A 319 20.36 14.00 -5.28
N ALA A 320 19.87 13.56 -6.44
CA ALA A 320 18.90 14.32 -7.22
C ALA A 320 17.60 14.51 -6.44
N ASN A 321 17.04 13.45 -5.85
CA ASN A 321 15.83 13.55 -5.05
C ASN A 321 15.99 14.54 -3.87
N ASP A 322 17.13 14.49 -3.18
CA ASP A 322 17.45 15.40 -2.08
C ASP A 322 17.51 16.86 -2.54
N ILE A 323 18.22 17.13 -3.64
CA ILE A 323 18.32 18.50 -4.21
C ILE A 323 16.97 18.98 -4.74
N MET A 324 16.20 18.10 -5.38
CA MET A 324 14.89 18.46 -5.92
C MET A 324 13.81 18.54 -4.84
N GLY A 325 14.07 18.03 -3.63
CA GLY A 325 13.13 17.98 -2.52
C GLY A 325 11.95 17.04 -2.74
N LYS A 326 12.08 16.10 -3.69
CA LYS A 326 11.01 15.15 -4.07
C LYS A 326 11.58 13.93 -4.78
N GLU A 327 10.81 12.86 -4.76
CA GLU A 327 11.13 11.67 -5.53
C GLU A 327 10.93 11.94 -7.04
N LEU A 328 11.99 11.71 -7.81
CA LEU A 328 11.97 11.80 -9.26
C LEU A 328 11.52 10.48 -9.88
N THR A 329 10.78 10.54 -10.99
CA THR A 329 10.47 9.35 -11.78
C THR A 329 11.76 8.77 -12.38
N ALA A 330 12.17 7.60 -11.89
CA ALA A 330 13.27 6.85 -12.50
C ALA A 330 12.85 6.30 -13.86
N SER A 331 13.59 6.67 -14.91
CA SER A 331 13.30 6.27 -16.28
C SER A 331 14.57 6.15 -17.11
N TYR A 332 14.41 5.79 -18.38
CA TYR A 332 15.51 5.68 -19.34
C TYR A 332 15.06 6.14 -20.73
N HIS A 333 16.03 6.52 -21.57
CA HIS A 333 15.77 7.18 -22.85
C HIS A 333 14.78 6.44 -23.75
N GLY A 334 14.96 5.13 -23.93
CA GLY A 334 14.07 4.28 -24.74
C GLY A 334 12.64 4.15 -24.23
N ARG A 335 12.32 4.65 -23.02
CA ARG A 335 10.95 4.71 -22.48
C ARG A 335 10.22 5.98 -22.89
N VAL A 336 10.97 7.04 -23.22
CA VAL A 336 10.43 8.37 -23.53
C VAL A 336 10.59 8.74 -24.99
N GLU A 337 11.52 8.12 -25.70
CA GLU A 337 11.74 8.26 -27.15
C GLU A 337 12.01 6.90 -27.81
N SER A 338 11.74 6.79 -29.12
CA SER A 338 12.05 5.60 -29.90
C SER A 338 13.55 5.48 -30.19
N THR A 339 14.27 4.82 -29.28
CA THR A 339 15.73 4.61 -29.36
C THR A 339 16.14 3.29 -28.70
N GLU A 340 17.32 2.75 -29.03
CA GLU A 340 17.94 1.59 -28.34
C GLU A 340 18.63 1.99 -27.03
N CYS A 341 18.89 3.28 -26.83
CA CYS A 341 19.42 3.81 -25.58
C CYS A 341 18.48 3.44 -24.40
N PRO A 342 18.99 3.08 -23.21
CA PRO A 342 20.40 2.94 -22.81
C PRO A 342 20.94 1.49 -22.94
N GLY A 343 20.38 0.67 -23.83
CA GLY A 343 20.74 -0.75 -23.93
C GLY A 343 20.02 -1.64 -22.92
N ALA A 344 20.03 -2.95 -23.19
CA ALA A 344 19.30 -3.95 -22.41
C ALA A 344 19.70 -4.02 -20.93
N ILE A 345 21.00 -3.88 -20.62
CA ILE A 345 21.52 -3.99 -19.24
C ILE A 345 20.98 -2.87 -18.35
N LEU A 346 21.08 -1.61 -18.80
CA LEU A 346 20.57 -0.46 -18.04
C LEU A 346 19.04 -0.45 -18.00
N ARG A 347 18.35 -0.85 -19.08
CA ARG A 347 16.89 -1.02 -19.09
C ARG A 347 16.43 -2.03 -18.04
N ALA A 348 17.06 -3.19 -18.00
CA ALA A 348 16.75 -4.24 -17.04
C ALA A 348 17.02 -3.76 -15.59
N TRP A 349 18.11 -3.02 -15.38
CA TRP A 349 18.45 -2.46 -14.07
C TRP A 349 17.42 -1.41 -13.58
N VAL A 350 17.00 -0.47 -14.44
CA VAL A 350 15.97 0.52 -14.08
C VAL A 350 14.61 -0.16 -13.84
N ASN A 351 14.19 -1.07 -14.74
CA ASN A 351 12.94 -1.82 -14.57
C ASN A 351 12.96 -2.72 -13.31
N GLY A 352 14.14 -3.20 -12.90
CA GLY A 352 14.35 -4.01 -11.71
C GLY A 352 14.45 -3.21 -10.41
N GLY A 353 14.07 -1.92 -10.39
CA GLY A 353 14.06 -1.10 -9.18
C GLY A 353 15.41 -0.51 -8.79
N MET A 354 16.36 -0.40 -9.75
CA MET A 354 17.68 0.22 -9.56
C MET A 354 18.52 -0.35 -8.40
N PRO A 355 18.73 -1.69 -8.32
CA PRO A 355 19.47 -2.29 -7.21
C PRO A 355 20.93 -1.81 -7.15
N GLY A 356 21.38 -1.35 -5.99
CA GLY A 356 22.74 -0.82 -5.76
C GLY A 356 23.02 -0.48 -4.28
N THR A 357 24.19 0.06 -3.98
CA THR A 357 24.55 0.68 -2.70
C THR A 357 24.54 2.19 -2.84
N VAL A 358 23.71 2.87 -2.05
CA VAL A 358 23.74 4.33 -1.93
C VAL A 358 25.01 4.75 -1.18
N ARG A 359 25.75 5.69 -1.76
CA ARG A 359 26.94 6.31 -1.17
C ARG A 359 26.73 7.82 -1.13
N GLU A 360 27.38 8.50 -0.19
CA GLU A 360 27.39 9.96 -0.13
C GLU A 360 27.98 10.54 -1.42
N VAL A 361 27.36 11.58 -1.99
CA VAL A 361 27.85 12.28 -3.18
C VAL A 361 28.51 13.59 -2.76
N ALA A 362 29.82 13.68 -2.95
CA ALA A 362 30.63 14.87 -2.71
C ALA A 362 30.87 15.62 -4.04
N ASP A 363 30.14 16.70 -4.26
CA ASP A 363 30.05 17.41 -5.54
C ASP A 363 30.57 18.86 -5.54
N GLY A 364 30.97 19.43 -4.39
CA GLY A 364 31.88 20.59 -4.30
C GLY A 364 31.45 21.94 -4.90
N PHE A 365 30.37 22.05 -5.67
CA PHE A 365 30.03 23.27 -6.46
C PHE A 365 28.67 23.93 -6.13
N GLY A 366 28.19 23.80 -4.88
CA GLY A 366 27.16 24.67 -4.27
C GLY A 366 26.51 24.00 -3.03
N GLY A 367 26.66 24.43 -1.76
CA GLY A 367 26.69 25.78 -1.18
C GLY A 367 25.29 26.20 -0.70
N GLY A 368 24.89 26.16 0.58
CA GLY A 368 25.53 25.61 1.77
C GLY A 368 24.53 25.39 2.92
N HIS A 369 24.91 24.51 3.85
CA HIS A 369 24.70 24.73 5.28
C HIS A 369 25.78 23.94 6.02
N GLY A 370 26.78 24.67 6.52
CA GLY A 370 27.76 24.15 7.47
C GLY A 370 27.08 23.83 8.79
N SER A 371 27.55 22.77 9.44
CA SER A 371 27.20 22.43 10.81
C SER A 371 27.83 23.44 11.79
N ILE A 372 27.02 24.28 12.46
CA ILE A 372 27.28 24.78 13.82
C ILE A 372 25.94 24.95 14.55
N GLY A 373 25.79 24.25 15.67
CA GLY A 373 25.23 24.77 16.92
C GLY A 373 23.71 24.92 17.05
N GLY A 374 23.16 24.33 18.10
CA GLY A 374 21.73 24.31 18.39
C GLY A 374 21.11 25.67 18.74
N GLY A 375 19.80 25.74 18.47
CA GLY A 375 18.90 26.85 18.80
C GLY A 375 17.68 26.78 17.90
N GLY A 376 16.50 26.52 18.48
CA GLY A 376 15.29 26.10 17.75
C GLY A 376 14.70 27.11 16.75
N GLY A 377 13.90 26.58 15.83
CA GLY A 377 13.08 27.36 14.89
C GLY A 377 12.52 26.51 13.76
N ASN A 378 11.22 26.20 13.85
CA ASN A 378 10.42 25.43 12.89
C ASN A 378 10.07 26.31 11.66
N GLY A 379 10.18 25.79 10.43
CA GLY A 379 9.89 26.57 9.21
C GLY A 379 9.74 25.73 7.92
N THR A 380 8.53 25.21 7.70
CA THR A 380 8.00 24.61 6.46
C THR A 380 7.55 25.71 5.48
N TYR A 381 7.51 25.49 4.14
CA TYR A 381 6.55 25.99 3.09
C TYR A 381 7.13 25.82 1.62
N PRO A 382 6.35 25.80 0.51
CA PRO A 382 5.66 24.64 -0.11
C PRO A 382 5.83 24.49 -1.67
N ASN A 383 5.21 23.45 -2.26
CA ASN A 383 5.20 23.06 -3.70
C ASN A 383 4.21 23.89 -4.58
N VAL A 384 4.49 24.11 -5.89
CA VAL A 384 3.53 24.68 -6.89
C VAL A 384 3.58 23.93 -8.24
N ILE A 385 2.41 23.61 -8.82
CA ILE A 385 2.16 22.96 -10.13
C ILE A 385 1.64 24.03 -11.13
N TYR A 386 2.08 24.04 -12.40
CA TYR A 386 1.58 25.02 -13.40
C TYR A 386 0.43 24.47 -14.29
N ARG A 387 -0.49 25.39 -14.61
CA ARG A 387 -1.78 25.28 -15.31
C ARG A 387 -1.75 24.46 -16.62
N SER A 388 -2.70 23.53 -16.81
CA SER A 388 -2.85 22.72 -18.05
C SER A 388 -3.19 23.58 -19.27
N VAL A 389 -2.90 23.11 -20.50
CA VAL A 389 -3.15 23.84 -21.77
C VAL A 389 -4.61 24.29 -21.89
N SER A 390 -5.56 23.41 -21.56
CA SER A 390 -7.00 23.76 -21.52
C SER A 390 -7.31 24.90 -20.54
N SER A 391 -6.59 24.99 -19.43
CA SER A 391 -6.74 26.05 -18.44
C SER A 391 -6.03 27.34 -18.85
N GLN A 392 -4.97 27.26 -19.66
CA GLN A 392 -4.36 28.42 -20.31
C GLN A 392 -5.32 29.00 -21.37
N GLN A 393 -5.90 28.16 -22.23
CA GLN A 393 -6.91 28.56 -23.22
C GLN A 393 -8.12 29.24 -22.56
N ARG A 394 -8.61 28.70 -21.44
CA ARG A 394 -9.67 29.32 -20.64
C ARG A 394 -9.28 30.66 -20.02
N ALA A 395 -8.05 30.78 -19.51
CA ALA A 395 -7.56 32.03 -18.93
C ALA A 395 -7.39 33.14 -19.98
N VAL A 396 -6.88 32.79 -21.17
CA VAL A 396 -6.82 33.72 -22.33
C VAL A 396 -8.24 34.19 -22.72
N ASN A 397 -9.19 33.26 -22.85
CA ASN A 397 -10.58 33.59 -23.20
C ASN A 397 -11.27 34.43 -22.11
N GLY A 398 -11.03 34.10 -20.83
CA GLY A 398 -11.61 34.81 -19.69
C GLY A 398 -11.18 36.26 -19.56
N LEU A 399 -10.04 36.64 -20.16
CA LEU A 399 -9.58 38.03 -20.24
C LEU A 399 -10.05 38.76 -21.52
N GLY A 400 -10.82 38.10 -22.40
CA GLY A 400 -11.47 38.74 -23.55
C GLY A 400 -10.76 38.60 -24.89
N TYR A 401 -9.86 37.62 -25.07
CA TYR A 401 -9.22 37.36 -26.36
C TYR A 401 -10.24 37.06 -27.47
N THR A 402 -10.13 37.72 -28.63
CA THR A 402 -11.09 37.61 -29.73
C THR A 402 -10.38 37.37 -31.08
N PRO A 403 -10.83 36.39 -31.90
CA PRO A 403 -11.87 35.40 -31.60
C PRO A 403 -11.42 34.43 -30.48
N PRO A 404 -12.37 33.91 -29.67
CA PRO A 404 -12.02 33.04 -28.55
C PRO A 404 -11.34 31.75 -29.02
N LEU A 405 -10.37 31.27 -28.25
CA LEU A 405 -9.70 30.00 -28.49
C LEU A 405 -10.67 28.83 -28.28
N VAL A 406 -10.57 27.82 -29.13
CA VAL A 406 -11.20 26.52 -28.88
C VAL A 406 -10.48 25.85 -27.70
N VAL A 407 -11.22 25.47 -26.67
CA VAL A 407 -10.67 24.82 -25.46
C VAL A 407 -10.59 23.32 -25.70
N ASP A 408 -9.57 22.90 -26.45
CA ASP A 408 -9.34 21.51 -26.85
C ASP A 408 -8.15 20.86 -26.09
N GLY A 409 -7.47 21.61 -25.23
CA GLY A 409 -6.29 21.14 -24.50
C GLY A 409 -5.05 20.94 -25.38
N SER A 410 -5.08 21.36 -26.65
CA SER A 410 -3.98 21.22 -27.61
C SER A 410 -3.22 22.53 -27.80
N PHE A 411 -1.90 22.47 -27.61
CA PHE A 411 -1.05 23.65 -27.74
C PHE A 411 -0.64 23.87 -29.21
N GLY A 412 -1.55 24.44 -30.00
CA GLY A 412 -1.32 24.80 -31.40
C GLY A 412 -1.03 26.29 -31.63
N PRO A 413 -0.82 26.70 -32.89
CA PRO A 413 -0.47 28.09 -33.26
C PRO A 413 -1.47 29.16 -32.78
N LEU A 414 -2.75 28.81 -32.67
CA LEU A 414 -3.79 29.71 -32.13
C LEU A 414 -3.64 29.89 -30.60
N THR A 415 -3.34 28.82 -29.87
CA THR A 415 -3.08 28.86 -28.43
C THR A 415 -1.82 29.65 -28.12
N GLU A 416 -0.74 29.45 -28.88
CA GLU A 416 0.49 30.25 -28.80
C GLU A 416 0.20 31.74 -29.06
N ALA A 417 -0.59 32.07 -30.09
CA ALA A 417 -0.98 33.45 -30.38
C ALA A 417 -1.81 34.09 -29.24
N GLY A 418 -2.70 33.33 -28.62
CA GLY A 418 -3.47 33.75 -27.45
C GLY A 418 -2.61 33.96 -26.20
N VAL A 419 -1.60 33.09 -25.98
CA VAL A 419 -0.63 33.24 -24.88
C VAL A 419 0.25 34.47 -25.09
N LYS A 420 0.76 34.71 -26.31
CA LYS A 420 1.51 35.95 -26.64
C LYS A 420 0.67 37.20 -26.42
N TRP A 421 -0.61 37.14 -26.74
CA TRP A 421 -1.54 38.24 -26.47
C TRP A 421 -1.69 38.49 -24.96
N LEU A 422 -1.90 37.45 -24.17
CA LEU A 422 -2.02 37.56 -22.72
C LEU A 422 -0.72 38.05 -22.08
N GLN A 423 0.43 37.55 -22.51
CA GLN A 423 1.75 37.99 -22.03
C GLN A 423 1.94 39.49 -22.24
N ARG A 424 1.53 40.02 -23.40
CA ARG A 424 1.50 41.46 -23.66
C ARG A 424 0.54 42.22 -22.74
N LEU A 425 -0.62 41.64 -22.45
CA LEU A 425 -1.64 42.23 -21.56
C LEU A 425 -1.15 42.32 -20.10
N VAL A 426 -0.46 41.29 -19.61
CA VAL A 426 0.00 41.19 -18.21
C VAL A 426 1.43 41.70 -17.98
N GLY A 427 2.11 42.17 -19.04
CA GLY A 427 3.43 42.82 -18.95
C GLY A 427 4.62 41.85 -18.86
N THR A 428 4.59 40.75 -19.60
CA THR A 428 5.69 39.76 -19.71
C THR A 428 6.19 39.61 -21.15
N ASP A 429 7.36 38.97 -21.31
CA ASP A 429 7.91 38.64 -22.63
C ASP A 429 6.94 37.77 -23.44
N ALA A 430 6.59 38.22 -24.64
CA ALA A 430 5.59 37.60 -25.50
C ALA A 430 6.15 36.43 -26.32
N ASP A 431 6.73 35.44 -25.64
CA ASP A 431 7.36 34.25 -26.25
C ASP A 431 6.34 33.18 -26.66
N GLY A 432 5.10 33.28 -26.18
CA GLY A 432 4.00 32.38 -26.49
C GLY A 432 4.00 31.10 -25.69
N ILE A 433 4.76 31.05 -24.60
CA ILE A 433 4.86 29.90 -23.70
C ILE A 433 4.30 30.29 -22.33
N TRP A 434 3.30 29.55 -21.82
CA TRP A 434 2.73 29.81 -20.50
C TRP A 434 3.65 29.24 -19.40
N GLY A 435 4.69 29.98 -19.07
CA GLY A 435 5.66 29.64 -18.03
C GLY A 435 5.36 30.28 -16.67
N PRO A 436 6.22 30.07 -15.66
CA PRO A 436 6.08 30.63 -14.32
C PRO A 436 5.93 32.15 -14.29
N ASN A 437 6.62 32.87 -15.18
CA ASN A 437 6.53 34.32 -15.28
C ASN A 437 5.18 34.76 -15.83
N THR A 438 4.66 34.05 -16.85
CA THR A 438 3.32 34.28 -17.39
C THR A 438 2.24 33.92 -16.38
N GLU A 439 2.38 32.83 -15.63
CA GLU A 439 1.46 32.47 -14.54
C GLU A 439 1.52 33.52 -13.42
N ALA A 440 2.70 33.92 -12.95
CA ALA A 440 2.86 34.91 -11.89
C ALA A 440 2.31 36.29 -12.29
N ALA A 441 2.55 36.72 -13.54
CA ALA A 441 2.04 37.98 -14.05
C ALA A 441 0.54 37.92 -14.34
N TYR A 442 0.02 36.81 -14.87
CA TYR A 442 -1.41 36.56 -14.97
C TYR A 442 -2.09 36.64 -13.61
N LEU A 443 -1.54 35.93 -12.61
CA LEU A 443 -2.02 35.93 -11.24
C LEU A 443 -1.95 37.32 -10.58
N ALA A 444 -0.87 38.07 -10.78
CA ALA A 444 -0.76 39.45 -10.32
C ALA A 444 -1.78 40.38 -11.02
N TYR A 445 -2.02 40.18 -12.31
CA TYR A 445 -2.97 40.94 -13.13
C TYR A 445 -4.44 40.65 -12.75
N VAL A 446 -4.77 39.41 -12.38
CA VAL A 446 -6.11 39.02 -11.91
C VAL A 446 -6.30 39.12 -10.38
N GLY A 447 -5.26 39.54 -9.64
CA GLY A 447 -5.31 39.86 -8.21
C GLY A 447 -5.11 38.70 -7.22
N GLY A 448 -4.38 37.63 -7.56
CA GLY A 448 -4.23 36.44 -6.70
C GLY A 448 -2.79 36.01 -6.42
N SER A 449 -2.28 36.24 -5.22
CA SER A 449 -1.19 35.45 -4.66
C SER A 449 -1.71 34.10 -4.14
N SER A 450 -0.85 33.08 -4.13
CA SER A 450 -1.02 31.72 -3.60
C SER A 450 -1.37 31.72 -2.10
N ARG A 451 -2.58 32.17 -1.75
CA ARG A 451 -3.03 32.38 -0.36
C ARG A 451 -3.76 31.22 0.28
N GLY A 452 -4.00 30.12 -0.43
CA GLY A 452 -4.85 29.07 0.10
C GLY A 452 -4.59 27.64 -0.35
N ASP A 453 -3.46 27.32 -0.97
CA ASP A 453 -3.07 25.90 -1.06
C ASP A 453 -2.28 25.55 0.20
N THR A 454 -2.88 24.80 1.11
CA THR A 454 -2.22 24.34 2.34
C THR A 454 -2.03 22.84 2.26
N SER A 455 -0.92 22.32 2.82
CA SER A 455 -0.63 20.88 2.91
C SER A 455 -1.64 20.08 3.73
N ILE A 456 -2.68 20.75 4.22
CA ILE A 456 -3.68 20.25 5.16
C ILE A 456 -4.99 19.97 4.43
N ARG A 457 -5.41 20.88 3.53
CA ARG A 457 -6.62 20.71 2.73
C ARG A 457 -6.45 21.40 1.39
N SER A 458 -6.61 20.64 0.31
CA SER A 458 -6.58 21.18 -1.05
C SER A 458 -7.64 22.27 -1.24
N VAL A 459 -7.39 23.24 -2.12
CA VAL A 459 -8.34 24.30 -2.46
C VAL A 459 -9.73 23.76 -2.83
N ALA A 460 -9.79 22.69 -3.62
CA ALA A 460 -11.05 22.01 -3.94
C ALA A 460 -11.73 21.45 -2.67
N GLY A 461 -10.95 20.91 -1.74
CA GLY A 461 -11.43 20.49 -0.42
C GLY A 461 -11.95 21.64 0.44
N GLN A 462 -11.35 22.82 0.34
CA GLN A 462 -11.81 24.03 1.03
C GLN A 462 -13.13 24.54 0.43
N GLN A 463 -13.22 24.62 -0.90
CA GLN A 463 -14.44 24.98 -1.62
C GLN A 463 -15.60 24.03 -1.27
N ARG A 464 -15.35 22.71 -1.22
CA ARG A 464 -16.34 21.72 -0.76
C ARG A 464 -16.75 21.95 0.69
N ALA A 465 -15.81 22.18 1.59
CA ALA A 465 -16.09 22.41 3.00
C ALA A 465 -16.92 23.69 3.24
N VAL A 466 -16.58 24.79 2.56
CA VAL A 466 -17.33 26.05 2.57
C VAL A 466 -18.75 25.84 2.05
N ASN A 467 -18.90 25.16 0.92
CA ASN A 467 -20.20 24.83 0.34
C ASN A 467 -21.03 23.91 1.23
N GLY A 468 -20.39 22.94 1.88
CA GLY A 468 -21.03 22.00 2.80
C GLY A 468 -21.71 22.72 3.97
N LEU A 469 -21.05 23.73 4.55
CA LEU A 469 -21.66 24.52 5.63
C LEU A 469 -22.76 25.49 5.16
N GLY A 470 -23.06 25.55 3.86
CA GLY A 470 -24.18 26.30 3.30
C GLY A 470 -23.84 27.72 2.85
N TYR A 471 -22.61 28.00 2.43
CA TYR A 471 -22.25 29.28 1.83
C TYR A 471 -23.08 29.58 0.58
N THR A 472 -23.59 30.81 0.45
CA THR A 472 -24.37 31.26 -0.71
C THR A 472 -23.86 32.60 -1.25
N PRO A 473 -23.71 32.77 -2.58
CA PRO A 473 -23.86 31.74 -3.62
C PRO A 473 -22.80 30.63 -3.51
N LYS A 474 -23.16 29.41 -3.91
CA LYS A 474 -22.28 28.24 -3.84
C LYS A 474 -21.01 28.51 -4.66
N LEU A 475 -19.85 28.15 -4.12
CA LEU A 475 -18.58 28.22 -4.83
C LEU A 475 -18.47 27.13 -5.89
N ASP A 476 -17.88 27.45 -7.03
CA ASP A 476 -17.44 26.44 -7.99
C ASP A 476 -16.26 25.64 -7.40
N VAL A 477 -16.31 24.31 -7.49
CA VAL A 477 -15.25 23.41 -7.00
C VAL A 477 -14.24 23.17 -8.12
N ASP A 478 -13.57 24.23 -8.52
CA ASP A 478 -12.60 24.23 -9.63
C ASP A 478 -11.15 24.02 -9.15
N GLY A 479 -10.93 23.97 -7.84
CA GLY A 479 -9.61 23.84 -7.22
C GLY A 479 -8.75 25.09 -7.34
N VAL A 480 -9.34 26.25 -7.70
CA VAL A 480 -8.64 27.52 -7.87
C VAL A 480 -8.93 28.46 -6.70
N PHE A 481 -7.87 28.88 -6.01
CA PHE A 481 -8.02 29.76 -4.85
C PHE A 481 -8.14 31.22 -5.30
N GLY A 482 -9.34 31.58 -5.75
CA GLY A 482 -9.69 32.95 -6.16
C GLY A 482 -10.40 33.76 -5.07
N PRO A 483 -10.72 35.05 -5.34
CA PRO A 483 -11.36 35.95 -4.38
C PRO A 483 -12.69 35.42 -3.78
N LEU A 484 -13.45 34.64 -4.56
CA LEU A 484 -14.68 33.99 -4.07
C LEU A 484 -14.37 32.87 -3.07
N THR A 485 -13.32 32.09 -3.32
CA THR A 485 -12.86 31.05 -2.40
C THR A 485 -12.32 31.67 -1.12
N GLU A 486 -11.52 32.75 -1.22
CA GLU A 486 -11.06 33.51 -0.05
C GLU A 486 -12.24 34.06 0.76
N ALA A 487 -13.24 34.67 0.12
CA ALA A 487 -14.44 35.16 0.78
C ALA A 487 -15.24 34.03 1.47
N GLY A 488 -15.31 32.87 0.83
CA GLY A 488 -15.92 31.66 1.37
C GLY A 488 -15.17 31.10 2.59
N VAL A 489 -13.84 31.06 2.54
CA VAL A 489 -13.01 30.63 3.68
C VAL A 489 -13.13 31.61 4.85
N LYS A 490 -13.10 32.93 4.61
CA LYS A 490 -13.36 33.94 5.65
C LYS A 490 -14.74 33.74 6.29
N TRP A 491 -15.75 33.47 5.47
CA TRP A 491 -17.09 33.17 5.97
C TRP A 491 -17.11 31.90 6.83
N LEU A 492 -16.44 30.83 6.39
CA LEU A 492 -16.35 29.58 7.15
C LEU A 492 -15.61 29.79 8.46
N GLN A 493 -14.49 30.52 8.46
CA GLN A 493 -13.71 30.85 9.65
C GLN A 493 -14.56 31.55 10.71
N ARG A 494 -15.38 32.54 10.30
CA ARG A 494 -16.35 33.20 11.20
C ARG A 494 -17.38 32.21 11.75
N ARG A 495 -17.83 31.26 10.93
CA ARG A 495 -18.83 30.26 11.31
C ARG A 495 -18.29 29.20 12.28
N VAL A 496 -17.03 28.81 12.15
CA VAL A 496 -16.37 27.82 13.03
C VAL A 496 -15.64 28.46 14.21
N GLY A 497 -15.63 29.79 14.30
CA GLY A 497 -15.11 30.53 15.46
C GLY A 497 -13.60 30.80 15.44
N THR A 498 -12.97 30.89 14.26
CA THR A 498 -11.55 31.25 14.10
C THR A 498 -11.38 32.66 13.52
N GLY A 499 -10.17 33.22 13.60
CA GLY A 499 -9.83 34.47 12.89
C GLY A 499 -10.08 34.34 11.39
N ASP A 500 -10.65 35.38 10.77
CA ASP A 500 -11.14 35.40 9.38
C ASP A 500 -10.11 35.97 8.40
N ASP A 501 -8.88 35.47 8.48
CA ASP A 501 -7.76 35.88 7.63
C ASP A 501 -7.88 35.39 6.17
N GLY A 502 -8.83 34.49 5.91
CA GLY A 502 -9.08 33.89 4.59
C GLY A 502 -8.08 32.82 4.20
N MET A 503 -7.26 32.34 5.14
CA MET A 503 -6.27 31.29 4.92
C MET A 503 -6.68 30.00 5.61
N TRP A 504 -6.67 28.88 4.89
CA TRP A 504 -7.01 27.58 5.48
C TRP A 504 -5.83 26.93 6.21
N GLY A 505 -5.48 27.45 7.38
CA GLY A 505 -4.39 26.92 8.21
C GLY A 505 -4.79 25.76 9.13
N PRO A 506 -3.84 25.21 9.92
CA PRO A 506 -4.12 24.15 10.90
C PRO A 506 -5.23 24.51 11.89
N ASN A 507 -5.31 25.78 12.29
CA ASN A 507 -6.34 26.27 13.21
C ASN A 507 -7.74 26.24 12.56
N THR A 508 -7.84 26.64 11.28
CA THR A 508 -9.09 26.59 10.52
C THR A 508 -9.50 25.14 10.26
N GLU A 509 -8.55 24.26 9.94
CA GLU A 509 -8.82 22.82 9.78
C GLU A 509 -9.32 22.21 11.09
N ALA A 510 -8.61 22.43 12.20
CA ALA A 510 -8.99 21.88 13.50
C ALA A 510 -10.37 22.39 13.94
N ALA A 511 -10.66 23.68 13.75
CA ALA A 511 -11.96 24.26 14.07
C ALA A 511 -13.07 23.76 13.14
N TYR A 512 -12.80 23.60 11.84
CA TYR A 512 -13.75 23.01 10.88
C TYR A 512 -14.09 21.57 11.24
N LEU A 513 -13.07 20.74 11.49
CA LEU A 513 -13.24 19.35 11.90
C LEU A 513 -14.04 19.30 13.21
N ALA A 514 -13.65 20.06 14.23
CA ALA A 514 -14.37 20.12 15.50
C ALA A 514 -15.83 20.57 15.31
N HIS A 515 -16.08 21.51 14.40
CA HIS A 515 -17.41 21.99 14.06
C HIS A 515 -18.26 20.93 13.37
N ILE A 516 -17.71 20.01 12.58
CA ILE A 516 -18.47 18.90 11.96
C ILE A 516 -18.45 17.59 12.79
N GLY A 517 -17.86 17.61 13.98
CA GLY A 517 -17.76 16.46 14.87
C GLY A 517 -16.61 15.49 14.60
N GLN A 518 -15.55 15.92 13.92
CA GLN A 518 -14.30 15.16 13.75
C GLN A 518 -13.17 15.85 14.54
N SER A 519 -12.43 15.17 15.42
CA SER A 519 -11.27 15.77 16.09
C SER A 519 -10.06 14.87 16.06
N ASN A 520 -8.88 15.47 15.88
CA ASN A 520 -7.58 14.78 15.89
C ASN A 520 -7.14 14.45 17.35
N ASP A 521 -7.73 15.12 18.34
CA ASP A 521 -7.68 14.72 19.73
C ASP A 521 -8.76 13.66 19.98
N VAL A 522 -8.36 12.39 19.97
CA VAL A 522 -9.02 11.22 20.60
C VAL A 522 -10.55 11.04 20.44
N GLY A 523 -11.20 11.67 19.46
CA GLY A 523 -12.66 11.83 19.47
C GLY A 523 -13.39 11.82 18.12
N ALA A 524 -12.73 11.52 16.99
CA ALA A 524 -13.45 11.27 15.74
C ALA A 524 -14.16 9.91 15.80
N VAL A 525 -15.48 9.91 16.03
CA VAL A 525 -16.21 8.64 16.19
C VAL A 525 -16.87 8.12 14.89
N ARG A 526 -17.09 9.00 13.89
CA ARG A 526 -17.77 8.62 12.64
C ARG A 526 -17.45 9.56 11.46
N SER A 527 -17.10 8.99 10.30
CA SER A 527 -16.94 9.75 9.05
C SER A 527 -18.27 10.38 8.60
N VAL A 528 -18.25 11.49 7.85
CA VAL A 528 -19.48 12.15 7.36
C VAL A 528 -20.39 11.19 6.58
N ALA A 529 -19.82 10.37 5.69
CA ALA A 529 -20.54 9.30 5.02
C ALA A 529 -21.13 8.28 6.02
N GLY A 530 -20.40 7.97 7.08
CA GLY A 530 -20.89 7.15 8.19
C GLY A 530 -22.06 7.79 8.95
N GLN A 531 -22.05 9.11 9.14
CA GLN A 531 -23.14 9.86 9.77
C GLN A 531 -24.38 9.85 8.88
N GLN A 532 -24.22 10.13 7.57
CA GLN A 532 -25.29 10.05 6.58
C GLN A 532 -25.94 8.67 6.56
N ARG A 533 -25.14 7.59 6.58
CA ARG A 533 -25.64 6.21 6.68
C ARG A 533 -26.35 5.92 8.00
N ALA A 534 -25.84 6.43 9.12
CA ALA A 534 -26.45 6.22 10.43
C ALA A 534 -27.82 6.92 10.54
N VAL A 535 -27.92 8.15 10.05
CA VAL A 535 -29.18 8.90 9.95
C VAL A 535 -30.18 8.16 9.05
N ASN A 536 -29.74 7.74 7.86
CA ASN A 536 -30.56 6.98 6.92
C ASN A 536 -31.05 5.65 7.48
N GLY A 537 -30.16 4.91 8.16
CA GLY A 537 -30.45 3.60 8.74
C GLY A 537 -31.46 3.63 9.89
N LEU A 538 -31.65 4.78 10.54
CA LEU A 538 -32.74 4.98 11.51
C LEU A 538 -34.05 5.47 10.89
N GLY A 539 -34.11 5.63 9.56
CA GLY A 539 -35.35 5.93 8.83
C GLY A 539 -35.60 7.43 8.56
N TYR A 540 -34.56 8.27 8.53
CA TYR A 540 -34.70 9.67 8.11
C TYR A 540 -35.26 9.78 6.69
N THR A 541 -36.22 10.69 6.49
CA THR A 541 -36.84 10.95 5.18
C THR A 541 -36.91 12.45 4.88
N PRO A 542 -36.55 12.89 3.66
CA PRO A 542 -35.97 12.09 2.57
C PRO A 542 -34.57 11.57 2.93
N GLN A 543 -34.20 10.41 2.37
CA GLN A 543 -32.89 9.80 2.61
C GLN A 543 -31.78 10.74 2.13
N LEU A 544 -30.72 10.86 2.94
CA LEU A 544 -29.52 11.60 2.60
C LEU A 544 -28.76 10.88 1.48
N VAL A 545 -28.21 11.65 0.55
CA VAL A 545 -27.21 11.13 -0.39
C VAL A 545 -25.92 10.87 0.40
N VAL A 546 -25.34 9.68 0.25
CA VAL A 546 -24.10 9.30 0.95
C VAL A 546 -22.90 9.68 0.08
N ASP A 547 -22.56 10.96 0.09
CA ASP A 547 -21.48 11.56 -0.69
C ASP A 547 -20.25 11.91 0.16
N GLY A 548 -20.35 11.83 1.48
CA GLY A 548 -19.28 12.22 2.41
C GLY A 548 -19.12 13.73 2.59
N ASP A 549 -20.01 14.53 2.01
CA ASP A 549 -20.02 15.98 2.17
C ASP A 549 -20.95 16.40 3.33
N PHE A 550 -20.42 17.17 4.28
CA PHE A 550 -21.21 17.65 5.42
C PHE A 550 -22.00 18.89 5.00
N GLY A 551 -23.14 18.64 4.35
CA GLY A 551 -24.09 19.63 3.83
C GLY A 551 -25.17 20.07 4.83
N SER A 552 -25.97 21.08 4.47
CA SER A 552 -27.16 21.49 5.24
C SER A 552 -28.19 20.36 5.41
N LEU A 553 -28.28 19.44 4.44
CA LEU A 553 -29.11 18.23 4.54
C LEU A 553 -28.54 17.25 5.55
N THR A 554 -27.22 17.03 5.54
CA THR A 554 -26.53 16.20 6.52
C THR A 554 -26.73 16.76 7.92
N GLU A 555 -26.52 18.07 8.11
CA GLU A 555 -26.77 18.77 9.39
C GLU A 555 -28.23 18.56 9.86
N ALA A 556 -29.22 18.78 8.97
CA ALA A 556 -30.62 18.57 9.30
C ALA A 556 -30.93 17.12 9.71
N GLY A 557 -30.30 16.15 9.05
CA GLY A 557 -30.37 14.74 9.39
C GLY A 557 -29.73 14.40 10.74
N VAL A 558 -28.58 14.99 11.07
CA VAL A 558 -27.94 14.85 12.38
C VAL A 558 -28.81 15.46 13.48
N ARG A 559 -29.36 16.66 13.27
CA ARG A 559 -30.31 17.28 14.22
C ARG A 559 -31.53 16.40 14.47
N TRP A 560 -32.07 15.80 13.41
CA TRP A 560 -33.18 14.85 13.53
C TRP A 560 -32.80 13.63 14.37
N LEU A 561 -31.63 13.06 14.12
CA LEU A 561 -31.14 11.91 14.89
C LEU A 561 -30.89 12.29 16.35
N GLN A 562 -30.32 13.46 16.62
CA GLN A 562 -30.07 13.95 17.98
C GLN A 562 -31.37 14.08 18.78
N ARG A 563 -32.43 14.61 18.16
CA ARG A 563 -33.77 14.62 18.75
C ARG A 563 -34.31 13.21 18.99
N LEU A 564 -34.06 12.28 18.07
CA LEU A 564 -34.48 10.88 18.19
C LEU A 564 -33.78 10.16 19.36
N VAL A 565 -32.47 10.40 19.55
CA VAL A 565 -31.66 9.73 20.59
C VAL A 565 -31.56 10.51 21.90
N GLY A 566 -32.23 11.65 22.01
CA GLY A 566 -32.39 12.41 23.25
C GLY A 566 -31.14 13.19 23.69
N VAL A 567 -30.41 13.78 22.75
CA VAL A 567 -29.29 14.69 23.02
C VAL A 567 -29.56 16.08 22.45
N ALA A 568 -28.73 17.07 22.82
CA ALA A 568 -28.81 18.41 22.25
C ALA A 568 -28.76 18.34 20.71
N ASP A 569 -29.72 18.97 20.03
CA ASP A 569 -29.86 18.92 18.58
C ASP A 569 -29.04 20.02 17.89
N ASP A 570 -27.78 20.13 18.27
CA ASP A 570 -26.84 21.15 17.76
C ASP A 570 -26.44 20.94 16.30
N GLY A 571 -26.81 19.81 15.70
CA GLY A 571 -26.54 19.42 14.32
C GLY A 571 -25.15 18.86 14.09
N LEU A 572 -24.38 18.64 15.16
CA LEU A 572 -23.00 18.19 15.12
C LEU A 572 -22.87 16.77 15.63
N TRP A 573 -22.13 15.93 14.92
CA TRP A 573 -21.93 14.55 15.33
C TRP A 573 -20.75 14.41 16.29
N GLY A 574 -20.90 14.95 17.50
CA GLY A 574 -19.88 14.83 18.55
C GLY A 574 -19.92 13.51 19.34
N PRO A 575 -19.00 13.31 20.29
CA PRO A 575 -18.94 12.11 21.14
C PRO A 575 -20.24 11.82 21.91
N ASN A 576 -20.98 12.86 22.31
CA ASN A 576 -22.28 12.71 22.97
C ASN A 576 -23.35 12.16 22.01
N THR A 577 -23.40 12.69 20.78
CA THR A 577 -24.28 12.21 19.71
C THR A 577 -23.97 10.77 19.36
N GLU A 578 -22.69 10.43 19.20
CA GLU A 578 -22.29 9.04 18.95
C GLU A 578 -22.67 8.13 20.12
N THR A 579 -22.31 8.50 21.35
CA THR A 579 -22.60 7.67 22.54
C THR A 579 -24.10 7.42 22.68
N ALA A 580 -24.93 8.43 22.42
CA ALA A 580 -26.38 8.30 22.45
C ALA A 580 -26.93 7.46 21.28
N TYR A 581 -26.39 7.64 20.08
CA TYR A 581 -26.70 6.79 18.93
C TYR A 581 -26.35 5.32 19.18
N LEU A 582 -25.15 5.04 19.67
CA LEU A 582 -24.70 3.70 20.01
C LEU A 582 -25.56 3.09 21.12
N ARG A 583 -25.90 3.85 22.17
CA ARG A 583 -26.86 3.38 23.19
C ARG A 583 -28.24 3.07 22.61
N HIS A 584 -28.74 3.94 21.72
CA HIS A 584 -30.05 3.78 21.09
C HIS A 584 -30.12 2.53 20.19
N VAL A 585 -29.02 2.15 19.56
CA VAL A 585 -28.92 0.92 18.74
C VAL A 585 -28.39 -0.30 19.52
N GLY A 586 -28.19 -0.19 20.84
CA GLY A 586 -27.80 -1.31 21.72
C GLY A 586 -26.31 -1.63 21.81
N ASN A 587 -25.41 -0.67 21.56
CA ASN A 587 -23.95 -0.81 21.57
C ASN A 587 -23.32 0.09 22.66
N SER A 588 -22.63 -0.48 23.65
CA SER A 588 -21.96 0.27 24.73
C SER A 588 -20.45 0.01 24.71
N GLY A 589 -19.69 0.75 23.89
CA GLY A 589 -18.22 0.71 23.83
C GLY A 589 -17.64 1.48 22.64
N SER A 590 -16.55 2.23 22.86
CA SER A 590 -15.89 3.13 21.90
C SER A 590 -15.05 2.40 20.85
N GLY A 591 -15.31 2.67 19.56
CA GLY A 591 -14.48 2.23 18.43
C GLY A 591 -15.30 2.04 17.16
N GLY A 592 -14.86 2.62 16.03
CA GLY A 592 -15.63 2.77 14.79
C GLY A 592 -16.25 1.49 14.20
N ARG A 593 -17.40 1.63 13.54
CA ARG A 593 -18.16 0.49 13.01
C ARG A 593 -17.46 -0.18 11.82
N GLY A 594 -17.19 -1.47 12.02
CA GLY A 594 -16.66 -2.47 11.07
C GLY A 594 -15.89 -3.54 11.85
N THR A 595 -15.13 -3.08 12.84
CA THR A 595 -14.74 -3.87 14.01
C THR A 595 -15.93 -3.92 14.94
N THR A 596 -16.51 -5.08 15.16
CA THR A 596 -17.10 -5.30 16.48
C THR A 596 -15.97 -5.78 17.37
N ASP A 597 -15.96 -5.42 18.66
CA ASP A 597 -15.05 -5.99 19.68
C ASP A 597 -15.24 -7.52 19.86
N VAL A 598 -15.96 -8.13 18.93
CA VAL A 598 -16.43 -9.49 18.92
C VAL A 598 -15.73 -10.28 17.82
N ARG A 599 -15.56 -9.70 16.62
CA ARG A 599 -14.91 -10.38 15.49
C ARG A 599 -14.39 -9.39 14.42
N PRO A 600 -13.07 -9.37 14.11
CA PRO A 600 -12.50 -8.53 13.05
C PRO A 600 -13.08 -8.82 11.65
N VAL A 601 -13.05 -7.85 10.72
CA VAL A 601 -13.65 -7.99 9.36
C VAL A 601 -13.11 -9.20 8.61
N SER A 602 -11.80 -9.44 8.65
CA SER A 602 -11.18 -10.64 8.05
C SER A 602 -11.71 -11.93 8.67
N TYR A 603 -12.06 -11.93 9.96
CA TYR A 603 -12.69 -13.07 10.62
C TYR A 603 -14.18 -13.19 10.31
N GLN A 604 -14.87 -12.09 10.00
CA GLN A 604 -16.24 -12.12 9.48
C GLN A 604 -16.24 -12.72 8.07
N GLN A 605 -15.35 -12.28 7.19
CA GLN A 605 -15.15 -12.84 5.85
C GLN A 605 -14.81 -14.34 5.91
N ARG A 606 -13.90 -14.74 6.81
CA ARG A 606 -13.58 -16.15 7.06
C ARG A 606 -14.78 -16.92 7.60
N ALA A 607 -15.56 -16.37 8.52
CA ALA A 607 -16.73 -17.04 9.07
C ALA A 607 -17.82 -17.24 7.99
N VAL A 608 -18.07 -16.23 7.16
CA VAL A 608 -18.95 -16.30 5.99
C VAL A 608 -18.47 -17.39 5.01
N ASN A 609 -17.17 -17.42 4.69
CA ASN A 609 -16.59 -18.43 3.80
C ASN A 609 -16.61 -19.84 4.39
N THR A 610 -16.35 -19.98 5.69
CA THR A 610 -16.33 -21.26 6.42
C THR A 610 -17.69 -21.92 6.41
N LEU A 611 -18.76 -21.11 6.48
CA LEU A 611 -20.13 -21.61 6.37
C LEU A 611 -20.59 -21.85 4.93
N GLY A 612 -19.72 -21.66 3.92
CA GLY A 612 -19.96 -22.08 2.55
C GLY A 612 -20.50 -21.01 1.59
N HIS A 613 -20.37 -19.72 1.92
CA HIS A 613 -20.76 -18.65 1.00
C HIS A 613 -20.05 -18.77 -0.38
N ARG A 614 -20.81 -18.60 -1.47
CA ARG A 614 -20.33 -18.69 -2.86
C ARG A 614 -20.78 -17.46 -3.69
N PRO A 615 -19.88 -16.81 -4.46
CA PRO A 615 -18.42 -17.02 -4.46
C PRO A 615 -17.82 -16.72 -3.07
N PRO A 616 -16.71 -17.38 -2.69
CA PRO A 616 -16.04 -17.04 -1.44
C PRO A 616 -15.62 -15.56 -1.49
N LEU A 617 -15.74 -14.89 -0.35
CA LEU A 617 -15.25 -13.52 -0.18
C LEU A 617 -13.72 -13.52 -0.17
N ASP A 618 -13.12 -12.51 -0.79
CA ASP A 618 -11.71 -12.20 -0.57
C ASP A 618 -11.51 -11.79 0.90
N VAL A 619 -10.52 -12.39 1.56
CA VAL A 619 -10.23 -12.13 2.98
C VAL A 619 -9.18 -11.04 3.07
N ASP A 620 -9.57 -9.84 2.66
CA ASP A 620 -8.74 -8.63 2.59
C ASP A 620 -8.83 -7.77 3.87
N GLY A 621 -9.76 -8.08 4.79
CA GLY A 621 -9.99 -7.29 5.99
C GLY A 621 -10.72 -5.95 5.73
N GLU A 622 -11.13 -5.70 4.48
CA GLU A 622 -11.87 -4.51 4.09
C GLU A 622 -13.39 -4.77 4.11
N PHE A 623 -14.13 -3.87 4.77
CA PHE A 623 -15.59 -3.99 4.82
C PHE A 623 -16.22 -3.33 3.58
N GLY A 624 -16.16 -4.03 2.45
CA GLY A 624 -16.75 -3.63 1.17
C GLY A 624 -18.18 -4.15 0.94
N PRO A 625 -18.79 -3.82 -0.21
CA PRO A 625 -20.16 -4.25 -0.55
C PRO A 625 -20.32 -5.78 -0.65
N LEU A 626 -19.26 -6.52 -1.00
CA LEU A 626 -19.27 -7.99 -1.00
C LEU A 626 -19.27 -8.55 0.43
N THR A 627 -18.48 -7.94 1.33
CA THR A 627 -18.46 -8.30 2.75
C THR A 627 -19.81 -8.03 3.42
N ASP A 628 -20.45 -6.88 3.16
CA ASP A 628 -21.83 -6.59 3.63
C ASP A 628 -22.83 -7.66 3.13
N ALA A 629 -22.81 -7.98 1.83
CA ALA A 629 -23.68 -9.00 1.27
C ALA A 629 -23.48 -10.38 1.91
N GLY A 630 -22.22 -10.76 2.18
CA GLY A 630 -21.86 -12.01 2.83
C GLY A 630 -22.27 -12.07 4.31
N VAL A 631 -22.11 -10.96 5.06
CA VAL A 631 -22.58 -10.87 6.45
C VAL A 631 -24.10 -10.99 6.51
N ARG A 632 -24.83 -10.31 5.61
CA ARG A 632 -26.30 -10.45 5.52
C ARG A 632 -26.72 -11.87 5.17
N TRP A 633 -25.99 -12.53 4.28
CA TRP A 633 -26.22 -13.94 3.97
C TRP A 633 -26.06 -14.82 5.20
N LEU A 634 -24.97 -14.65 5.96
CA LEU A 634 -24.73 -15.42 7.17
C LEU A 634 -25.80 -15.14 8.23
N GLN A 635 -26.23 -13.89 8.38
CA GLN A 635 -27.30 -13.51 9.31
C GLN A 635 -28.62 -14.23 8.99
N ARG A 636 -28.98 -14.34 7.70
CA ARG A 636 -30.12 -15.16 7.26
C ARG A 636 -29.93 -16.64 7.58
N LEU A 637 -28.72 -17.17 7.37
CA LEU A 637 -28.38 -18.56 7.66
C LEU A 637 -28.57 -18.90 9.15
N VAL A 638 -28.04 -18.05 10.03
CA VAL A 638 -28.09 -18.26 11.49
C VAL A 638 -29.38 -17.76 12.14
N GLY A 639 -30.27 -17.13 11.36
CA GLY A 639 -31.63 -16.76 11.79
C GLY A 639 -31.73 -15.48 12.61
N VAL A 640 -30.89 -14.47 12.32
CA VAL A 640 -30.94 -13.12 12.93
C VAL A 640 -31.29 -12.06 11.86
N PRO A 641 -31.71 -10.84 12.24
CA PRO A 641 -31.94 -9.76 11.27
C PRO A 641 -30.70 -9.53 10.40
N ASP A 642 -30.89 -9.41 9.08
CA ASP A 642 -29.82 -9.29 8.09
C ASP A 642 -29.45 -7.84 7.80
N ASP A 643 -29.11 -7.11 8.86
CA ASP A 643 -28.77 -5.68 8.84
C ASP A 643 -27.37 -5.38 8.27
N GLY A 644 -26.56 -6.40 7.99
CA GLY A 644 -25.20 -6.30 7.47
C GLY A 644 -24.17 -5.95 8.55
N LEU A 645 -24.53 -5.98 9.83
CA LEU A 645 -23.67 -5.64 10.96
C LEU A 645 -23.33 -6.88 11.80
N TRP A 646 -22.04 -7.16 12.00
CA TRP A 646 -21.60 -8.29 12.81
C TRP A 646 -21.61 -8.00 14.31
N GLY A 647 -22.78 -7.80 14.93
CA GLY A 647 -22.89 -7.53 16.37
C GLY A 647 -22.76 -8.77 17.28
N PRO A 648 -22.82 -8.59 18.62
CA PRO A 648 -22.86 -9.70 19.59
C PRO A 648 -24.01 -10.70 19.35
N THR A 649 -25.11 -10.24 18.77
CA THR A 649 -26.24 -11.11 18.39
C THR A 649 -25.86 -12.01 17.21
N THR A 650 -25.24 -11.44 16.17
CA THR A 650 -24.69 -12.19 15.03
C THR A 650 -23.61 -13.17 15.51
N GLU A 651 -22.70 -12.75 16.39
CA GLU A 651 -21.66 -13.62 16.94
C GLU A 651 -22.24 -14.79 17.75
N ARG A 652 -23.14 -14.52 18.71
CA ARG A 652 -23.74 -15.59 19.52
C ARG A 652 -24.53 -16.57 18.65
N ALA A 653 -25.21 -16.08 17.63
CA ALA A 653 -25.94 -16.92 16.69
C ALA A 653 -24.99 -17.74 15.81
N HIS A 654 -23.91 -17.14 15.30
CA HIS A 654 -22.84 -17.82 14.58
C HIS A 654 -22.18 -18.91 15.43
N GLN A 655 -21.76 -18.60 16.66
CA GLN A 655 -21.16 -19.57 17.56
C GLN A 655 -22.14 -20.68 17.94
N SER A 656 -23.40 -20.33 18.27
CA SER A 656 -24.44 -21.33 18.55
C SER A 656 -24.71 -22.24 17.33
N TYR A 657 -24.60 -21.72 16.12
CA TYR A 657 -24.76 -22.47 14.88
C TYR A 657 -23.56 -23.40 14.63
N LEU A 658 -22.32 -22.98 14.91
CA LEU A 658 -21.14 -23.86 14.87
C LEU A 658 -21.23 -24.98 15.91
N ASP A 659 -21.71 -24.68 17.11
CA ASP A 659 -21.74 -25.63 18.21
C ASP A 659 -22.91 -26.65 18.09
N HIS A 660 -24.03 -26.27 17.47
CA HIS A 660 -25.29 -27.05 17.51
C HIS A 660 -26.06 -27.14 16.18
N GLY A 661 -25.58 -26.49 15.11
CA GLY A 661 -26.26 -26.38 13.81
C GLY A 661 -27.72 -25.92 13.88
N ALA A 662 -28.56 -26.46 13.00
CA ALA A 662 -29.97 -26.08 12.87
C ALA A 662 -30.89 -26.51 14.05
N ARG A 663 -30.38 -27.29 15.02
CA ARG A 663 -31.13 -27.81 16.20
C ARG A 663 -32.48 -28.46 15.87
N LEU A 664 -32.54 -29.17 14.75
CA LEU A 664 -33.71 -29.94 14.33
C LEU A 664 -33.83 -31.23 15.14
N THR A 665 -35.06 -31.60 15.51
CA THR A 665 -35.35 -32.98 15.91
C THR A 665 -35.05 -33.89 14.73
N VAL A 666 -34.24 -34.93 14.94
CA VAL A 666 -33.94 -35.92 13.90
C VAL A 666 -35.06 -36.99 13.92
N ASP A 667 -36.21 -36.62 13.36
CA ASP A 667 -37.43 -37.45 13.30
C ASP A 667 -37.69 -38.05 11.90
N GLY A 668 -36.94 -37.61 10.88
CA GLY A 668 -37.17 -38.03 9.50
C GLY A 668 -38.37 -37.37 8.83
N GLU A 669 -39.00 -36.37 9.47
CA GLU A 669 -40.12 -35.63 8.91
C GLU A 669 -39.63 -34.34 8.23
N PHE A 670 -39.93 -34.22 6.93
CA PHE A 670 -39.56 -33.04 6.14
C PHE A 670 -40.62 -31.94 6.28
N GLY A 671 -40.95 -31.61 7.53
CA GLY A 671 -41.95 -30.61 7.90
C GLY A 671 -41.44 -29.17 7.79
N PRO A 672 -42.29 -28.16 8.06
CA PRO A 672 -41.99 -26.75 7.85
C PRO A 672 -40.71 -26.25 8.55
N THR A 673 -40.35 -26.84 9.69
CA THR A 673 -39.10 -26.54 10.42
C THR A 673 -37.87 -27.03 9.67
N THR A 674 -37.88 -28.29 9.21
CA THR A 674 -36.83 -28.87 8.37
C THR A 674 -36.73 -28.13 7.03
N VAL A 675 -37.88 -27.76 6.45
CA VAL A 675 -37.94 -26.96 5.21
C VAL A 675 -37.28 -25.60 5.40
N ARG A 676 -37.65 -24.83 6.43
CA ARG A 676 -37.02 -23.53 6.71
C ARG A 676 -35.52 -23.63 6.92
N ALA A 677 -35.06 -24.64 7.65
CA ALA A 677 -33.64 -24.87 7.86
C ALA A 677 -32.90 -25.19 6.54
N THR A 678 -33.50 -26.04 5.71
CA THR A 678 -32.95 -26.37 4.38
C THR A 678 -32.92 -25.14 3.48
N GLN A 679 -34.00 -24.35 3.46
CA GLN A 679 -34.10 -23.10 2.69
C GLN A 679 -33.03 -22.09 3.11
N ARG A 680 -32.77 -21.94 4.42
CA ARG A 680 -31.66 -21.10 4.91
C ARG A 680 -30.31 -21.58 4.40
N ALA A 681 -30.04 -22.88 4.45
CA ALA A 681 -28.77 -23.46 4.01
C ALA A 681 -28.51 -23.25 2.51
N ILE A 682 -29.55 -23.34 1.68
CA ILE A 682 -29.44 -23.19 0.22
C ILE A 682 -29.69 -21.76 -0.28
N GLY A 683 -29.80 -20.77 0.62
CA GLY A 683 -30.03 -19.36 0.27
C GLY A 683 -31.40 -19.06 -0.34
N ALA A 684 -32.42 -19.88 -0.08
CA ALA A 684 -33.81 -19.64 -0.46
C ALA A 684 -34.58 -18.89 0.64
N THR A 685 -35.70 -18.25 0.28
CA THR A 685 -36.61 -17.63 1.25
C THR A 685 -37.11 -18.68 2.25
N PRO A 686 -36.91 -18.50 3.57
CA PRO A 686 -37.24 -19.50 4.58
C PRO A 686 -38.69 -19.39 5.03
N ASP A 687 -39.63 -19.58 4.10
CA ASP A 687 -41.07 -19.54 4.35
C ASP A 687 -41.61 -20.84 4.99
N GLY A 688 -40.91 -21.96 4.81
CA GLY A 688 -41.35 -23.29 5.26
C GLY A 688 -42.18 -24.06 4.24
N ASP A 689 -42.32 -23.51 3.04
CA ASP A 689 -43.05 -24.11 1.93
C ASP A 689 -42.07 -24.69 0.88
N TRP A 690 -42.11 -26.01 0.66
CA TRP A 690 -41.20 -26.67 -0.26
C TRP A 690 -41.65 -26.59 -1.73
N GLY A 691 -41.72 -25.36 -2.24
CA GLY A 691 -42.15 -25.04 -3.60
C GLY A 691 -41.05 -25.18 -4.66
N THR A 692 -41.41 -24.89 -5.91
CA THR A 692 -40.49 -24.95 -7.08
C THR A 692 -39.24 -24.10 -6.91
N ALA A 693 -39.34 -22.95 -6.24
CA ALA A 693 -38.20 -22.07 -5.99
C ALA A 693 -37.15 -22.74 -5.06
N SER A 694 -37.58 -23.38 -3.97
CA SER A 694 -36.70 -24.10 -3.05
C SER A 694 -36.08 -25.33 -3.72
N LYS A 695 -36.85 -26.05 -4.55
CA LYS A 695 -36.34 -27.19 -5.32
C LYS A 695 -35.25 -26.79 -6.31
N ARG A 696 -35.44 -25.69 -7.06
CA ARG A 696 -34.40 -25.13 -7.95
C ARG A 696 -33.18 -24.67 -7.17
N ALA A 697 -33.37 -24.05 -6.01
CA ALA A 697 -32.26 -23.64 -5.16
C ALA A 697 -31.45 -24.85 -4.70
N LEU A 698 -32.10 -25.95 -4.30
CA LEU A 698 -31.41 -27.16 -3.90
C LEU A 698 -30.69 -27.85 -5.08
N GLN A 699 -31.29 -27.88 -6.28
CA GLN A 699 -30.62 -28.41 -7.48
C GLN A 699 -29.36 -27.60 -7.82
N ARG A 700 -29.41 -26.26 -7.73
CA ARG A 700 -28.21 -25.42 -7.90
C ARG A 700 -27.17 -25.72 -6.83
N HIS A 701 -27.60 -25.75 -5.57
CA HIS A 701 -26.71 -26.07 -4.44
C HIS A 701 -25.98 -27.38 -4.68
N LEU A 702 -26.67 -28.46 -5.05
CA LEU A 702 -26.07 -29.77 -5.32
C LEU A 702 -25.10 -29.76 -6.52
N ASN A 703 -25.41 -29.00 -7.57
CA ASN A 703 -24.46 -28.80 -8.67
C ASN A 703 -23.21 -28.05 -8.20
N ASP A 704 -23.37 -27.01 -7.39
CA ASP A 704 -22.27 -26.17 -6.94
C ASP A 704 -21.35 -26.90 -5.93
N VAL A 705 -21.90 -27.77 -5.08
CA VAL A 705 -21.14 -28.45 -4.00
C VAL A 705 -20.65 -29.85 -4.35
N ASP A 706 -21.21 -30.50 -5.37
CA ASP A 706 -20.90 -31.89 -5.72
C ASP A 706 -20.81 -32.15 -7.25
N ASP A 707 -20.84 -31.10 -8.08
CA ASP A 707 -20.85 -31.20 -9.55
C ASP A 707 -21.90 -32.22 -10.06
N ALA A 708 -23.07 -32.23 -9.44
CA ALA A 708 -24.09 -33.26 -9.62
C ALA A 708 -24.70 -33.33 -11.04
N GLY A 709 -24.40 -32.36 -11.92
CA GLY A 709 -24.85 -32.35 -13.32
C GLY A 709 -26.37 -32.27 -13.50
N LEU A 710 -27.11 -31.79 -12.51
CA LEU A 710 -28.56 -31.72 -12.51
C LEU A 710 -29.08 -30.59 -13.40
N VAL A 711 -30.20 -30.83 -14.09
CA VAL A 711 -30.98 -29.77 -14.72
C VAL A 711 -31.72 -28.98 -13.64
N VAL A 712 -31.59 -27.65 -13.64
CA VAL A 712 -32.22 -26.77 -12.65
C VAL A 712 -33.62 -26.36 -13.14
N ASP A 713 -34.57 -27.29 -13.04
CA ASP A 713 -35.94 -27.12 -13.53
C ASP A 713 -36.97 -26.91 -12.41
N GLY A 714 -36.64 -27.33 -11.18
CA GLY A 714 -37.54 -27.34 -10.02
C GLY A 714 -38.35 -28.62 -9.87
N ASP A 715 -38.12 -29.60 -10.74
CA ASP A 715 -38.67 -30.95 -10.66
C ASP A 715 -37.69 -31.84 -9.90
N PHE A 716 -37.94 -32.00 -8.60
CA PHE A 716 -37.05 -32.75 -7.72
C PHE A 716 -37.32 -34.25 -7.78
N GLY A 717 -37.03 -34.85 -8.94
CA GLY A 717 -37.19 -36.28 -9.22
C GLY A 717 -36.01 -37.15 -8.77
N GLN A 718 -36.02 -38.44 -9.16
CA GLN A 718 -35.04 -39.44 -8.67
C GLN A 718 -33.57 -39.03 -8.87
N ALA A 719 -33.22 -38.35 -9.96
CA ALA A 719 -31.85 -37.89 -10.18
C ALA A 719 -31.40 -36.88 -9.10
N SER A 720 -32.24 -35.89 -8.80
CA SER A 720 -31.99 -34.89 -7.76
C SER A 720 -31.92 -35.52 -6.36
N VAL A 721 -32.76 -36.54 -6.10
CA VAL A 721 -32.72 -37.27 -4.82
C VAL A 721 -31.46 -38.13 -4.70
N LYS A 722 -31.03 -38.82 -5.76
CA LYS A 722 -29.77 -39.59 -5.75
C LYS A 722 -28.57 -38.69 -5.52
N ALA A 723 -28.54 -37.51 -6.12
CA ALA A 723 -27.52 -36.50 -5.87
C ALA A 723 -27.53 -36.07 -4.39
N LEU A 724 -28.70 -35.76 -3.82
CA LEU A 724 -28.83 -35.42 -2.40
C LEU A 724 -28.34 -36.56 -1.49
N GLN A 725 -28.77 -37.80 -1.73
CA GLN A 725 -28.35 -38.97 -0.95
C GLN A 725 -26.84 -39.21 -1.03
N THR A 726 -26.25 -39.06 -2.22
CA THR A 726 -24.81 -39.17 -2.45
C THR A 726 -24.05 -38.10 -1.67
N TYR A 727 -24.51 -36.85 -1.74
CA TYR A 727 -23.93 -35.73 -1.02
C TYR A 727 -24.01 -35.93 0.51
N LEU A 728 -25.18 -36.35 1.02
CA LEU A 728 -25.38 -36.64 2.44
C LEU A 728 -24.49 -37.81 2.93
N ASN A 729 -24.31 -38.85 2.12
CA ASN A 729 -23.37 -39.93 2.43
C ASN A 729 -21.93 -39.41 2.54
N ARG A 730 -21.53 -38.49 1.66
CA ARG A 730 -20.18 -37.91 1.66
C ARG A 730 -19.93 -37.01 2.87
N ILE A 731 -20.83 -36.10 3.19
CA ILE A 731 -20.58 -35.03 4.17
C ILE A 731 -20.82 -35.45 5.63
N VAL A 732 -21.72 -36.42 5.87
CA VAL A 732 -22.02 -36.92 7.23
C VAL A 732 -21.91 -38.43 7.39
N GLY A 733 -21.46 -39.17 6.37
CA GLY A 733 -21.34 -40.63 6.47
C GLY A 733 -22.69 -41.32 6.68
N ALA A 734 -23.76 -40.81 6.05
CA ALA A 734 -25.14 -41.18 6.38
C ALA A 734 -25.50 -42.66 6.15
N GLY A 735 -24.75 -43.41 5.34
CA GLY A 735 -25.00 -44.82 5.04
C GLY A 735 -26.31 -45.07 4.29
N LEU A 736 -26.83 -44.07 3.57
CA LEU A 736 -28.04 -44.16 2.76
C LEU A 736 -27.82 -45.05 1.54
N THR A 737 -28.85 -45.83 1.20
CA THR A 737 -28.92 -46.43 -0.14
C THR A 737 -29.26 -45.33 -1.14
N VAL A 738 -28.50 -45.24 -2.24
CA VAL A 738 -28.70 -44.24 -3.29
C VAL A 738 -29.76 -44.75 -4.29
N ASP A 739 -31.01 -44.79 -3.85
CA ASP A 739 -32.15 -45.34 -4.60
C ASP A 739 -32.94 -44.26 -5.37
N GLY A 740 -32.81 -42.99 -4.98
CA GLY A 740 -33.56 -41.87 -5.56
C GLY A 740 -34.92 -41.62 -4.93
N ASP A 741 -35.22 -42.27 -3.80
CA ASP A 741 -36.47 -42.10 -3.09
C ASP A 741 -36.26 -41.21 -1.85
N TRP A 742 -36.94 -40.05 -1.80
CA TRP A 742 -36.84 -39.13 -0.67
C TRP A 742 -37.76 -39.61 0.46
N GLY A 743 -37.27 -40.56 1.24
CA GLY A 743 -37.92 -41.07 2.45
C GLY A 743 -37.39 -40.49 3.76
N GLY A 744 -37.92 -41.00 4.87
CA GLY A 744 -37.54 -40.55 6.22
C GLY A 744 -36.05 -40.69 6.52
N ALA A 745 -35.37 -41.71 5.99
CA ALA A 745 -33.92 -41.88 6.18
C ALA A 745 -33.10 -40.75 5.53
N THR A 746 -33.45 -40.37 4.29
CA THR A 746 -32.86 -39.23 3.57
C THR A 746 -33.10 -37.93 4.34
N THR A 747 -34.32 -37.73 4.86
CA THR A 747 -34.65 -36.57 5.69
C THR A 747 -33.88 -36.55 7.02
N SER A 748 -33.77 -37.68 7.72
CA SER A 748 -33.00 -37.75 8.97
C SER A 748 -31.51 -37.47 8.72
N ALA A 749 -30.98 -37.92 7.59
CA ALA A 749 -29.61 -37.61 7.20
C ALA A 749 -29.42 -36.12 6.89
N LEU A 750 -30.38 -35.50 6.19
CA LEU A 750 -30.41 -34.06 5.95
C LEU A 750 -30.49 -33.26 7.26
N GLN A 751 -31.40 -33.63 8.17
CA GLN A 751 -31.53 -33.02 9.50
C GLN A 751 -30.21 -33.13 10.29
N ARG A 752 -29.55 -34.30 10.26
CA ARG A 752 -28.22 -34.48 10.87
C ARG A 752 -27.16 -33.58 10.22
N ALA A 753 -27.14 -33.47 8.90
CA ALA A 753 -26.19 -32.62 8.20
C ALA A 753 -26.39 -31.13 8.52
N LEU A 754 -27.64 -30.67 8.56
CA LEU A 754 -28.01 -29.32 8.99
C LEU A 754 -27.67 -29.06 10.48
N ASN A 755 -27.85 -30.05 11.36
CA ASN A 755 -27.48 -29.96 12.77
C ASN A 755 -25.97 -29.98 13.01
N LEU A 756 -25.19 -30.56 12.10
CA LEU A 756 -23.73 -30.56 12.17
C LEU A 756 -23.11 -29.37 11.45
N ALA A 757 -23.91 -28.46 10.89
CA ALA A 757 -23.47 -27.36 10.03
C ALA A 757 -22.56 -27.83 8.87
N LYS A 758 -22.86 -29.02 8.32
CA LYS A 758 -22.10 -29.65 7.22
C LYS A 758 -22.84 -29.67 5.88
N PHE A 759 -24.08 -29.19 5.85
CA PHE A 759 -24.96 -29.15 4.67
C PHE A 759 -25.00 -27.76 4.07
#